data_AF-A0A7V8EJE5-F1
#
_entry.id   AF-A0A7V8EJE5-F1
#
_cell.length_a   1.000
_cell.length_b   1.000
_cell.length_c   1.000
_cell.angle_alpha   90.00
_cell.angle_beta   90.00
_cell.angle_gamma   90.00
#
_symmetry.space_group_name_H-M   'P 1'
#
loop_
_entity.id
_entity.type
_entity.pdbx_description
1 polymer ?
#
loop_
_entity_poly.entity_id
_entity_poly.type
_entity_poly.pdbx_seq_one_letter_code
_entity_poly.pdbx_strand_id
1 'polypeptide(L)'
;MSKGFEPAFVPIVEVERVSSNFEKSELGQWYWVKNDDPSKESRLMCVMEIGSNYVRLQTPESRGGYSWDRVHRDDFDEKLAIEPNADHQIQLMVEHYQQAIAENMAEIQRLTESLGIAPQLGHQSGDGESKSLALLSGQDDVEAFKNALILAKKETLPGLFEKNQKLSEELGRWMGAPSLPLKSKLGLMKGSVEKIEDRLFNIQLYSGIFETIFTLADGAPAAREEKLRIMQRRLYMDEECMLAYEVGGMEFKDIEAFDAWLARPVNRDRILPFQRCMVSMQVRRDVKDRSHLNLRVYVEIGKALSDKYTYLIIRNGEQLYRVCTEQDFGELMFPERATFDPSEPLMMNVRFDKVERMMSKREFDSIVEAKVKKAELRDEWEKQNPREEWEAANPKRCWNWSNPYKDDHDRFYEYEWQPFDDSSSYFDQGMQKIQAEIKEYNRIALIVQGLFDRTPTLIPHLPVQMWRPESFAASVELIYDSSMVLHWGEAPDIQAYIDSCNASAGPDSVFFGQDHEWAVREAERQNRKEARRMHMSDRNPPDYKIYRPYGDPGPGRLARPKSWAPRSKMATFSWRREGSTDSLKMIKATIQLPLDKLFNVSAYKPGDFRQFFKDPRTRARYLQWAPMMLSAEEFHAGNLEVRLPYVDGGADDESDY
;
A
#
# COMPACT_ATOMS: atom_id res chain seq x y z
N MET A 1 23.10 -7.40 -64.52
CA MET A 1 24.22 -7.34 -63.55
C MET A 1 23.63 -7.49 -62.15
N SER A 2 23.45 -8.74 -61.73
CA SER A 2 23.09 -9.12 -60.36
C SER A 2 24.39 -9.20 -59.54
N LYS A 3 24.63 -8.22 -58.67
CA LYS A 3 25.62 -8.42 -57.60
C LYS A 3 24.87 -8.94 -56.38
N GLY A 4 25.10 -10.22 -56.09
CA GLY A 4 24.56 -10.90 -54.93
C GLY A 4 25.00 -10.22 -53.65
N PHE A 5 24.05 -10.11 -52.72
CA PHE A 5 24.30 -9.75 -51.34
C PHE A 5 24.82 -11.03 -50.67
N GLU A 6 26.12 -11.12 -50.44
CA GLU A 6 26.67 -12.18 -49.60
C GLU A 6 26.33 -11.85 -48.14
N PRO A 7 25.60 -12.74 -47.41
CA PRO A 7 25.34 -12.51 -46.00
C PRO A 7 26.66 -12.53 -45.24
N ALA A 8 26.93 -11.47 -44.48
CA ALA A 8 28.09 -11.39 -43.61
C ALA A 8 28.07 -12.59 -42.66
N PHE A 9 29.07 -13.48 -42.81
CA PHE A 9 29.32 -14.58 -41.90
C PHE A 9 29.77 -13.97 -40.58
N VAL A 10 28.83 -13.80 -39.64
CA VAL A 10 29.16 -13.53 -38.25
C VAL A 10 29.79 -14.81 -37.73
N PRO A 11 31.10 -14.81 -37.37
CA PRO A 11 31.68 -15.99 -36.77
C PRO A 11 30.89 -16.26 -35.49
N ILE A 12 30.24 -17.43 -35.44
CA ILE A 12 29.76 -17.99 -34.19
C ILE A 12 31.03 -18.22 -33.39
N VAL A 13 31.36 -17.27 -32.52
CA VAL A 13 32.30 -17.52 -31.44
C VAL A 13 31.59 -18.57 -30.60
N GLU A 14 31.96 -19.84 -30.79
CA GLU A 14 31.71 -20.86 -29.79
C GLU A 14 32.43 -20.37 -28.53
N VAL A 15 31.68 -19.65 -27.68
CA VAL A 15 32.09 -19.42 -26.31
C VAL A 15 32.12 -20.83 -25.73
N GLU A 16 33.33 -21.36 -25.51
CA GLU A 16 33.51 -22.55 -24.69
C GLU A 16 32.68 -22.31 -23.43
N ARG A 17 31.58 -23.04 -23.27
CA ARG A 17 30.87 -23.10 -21.99
C ARG A 17 31.86 -23.73 -21.02
N VAL A 18 32.60 -22.88 -20.31
CA VAL A 18 33.30 -23.28 -19.09
C VAL A 18 32.19 -23.80 -18.19
N SER A 19 32.08 -25.12 -18.09
CA SER A 19 31.09 -25.79 -17.25
C SER A 19 31.47 -25.51 -15.80
N SER A 20 31.00 -24.38 -15.28
CA SER A 20 31.14 -24.04 -13.87
C SER A 20 30.46 -25.12 -13.03
N ASN A 21 30.97 -25.38 -11.82
CA ASN A 21 30.36 -26.40 -10.95
C ASN A 21 28.93 -26.03 -10.52
N PHE A 22 28.49 -24.79 -10.79
CA PHE A 22 27.11 -24.34 -10.67
C PHE A 22 26.12 -25.29 -11.37
N GLU A 23 26.42 -25.75 -12.59
CA GLU A 23 25.53 -26.66 -13.34
C GLU A 23 25.37 -28.04 -12.68
N LYS A 24 26.30 -28.41 -11.80
CA LYS A 24 26.28 -29.67 -11.03
C LYS A 24 25.63 -29.53 -9.66
N SER A 25 25.20 -28.32 -9.29
CA SER A 25 24.54 -28.08 -8.02
C SER A 25 23.13 -28.68 -8.01
N GLU A 26 22.76 -29.32 -6.90
CA GLU A 26 21.44 -29.91 -6.71
C GLU A 26 20.79 -29.43 -5.41
N LEU A 27 19.46 -29.41 -5.40
CA LEU A 27 18.69 -29.03 -4.22
C LEU A 27 18.95 -29.99 -3.06
N GLY A 28 19.28 -29.43 -1.90
CA GLY A 28 19.62 -30.18 -0.70
C GLY A 28 21.09 -30.58 -0.57
N GLN A 29 21.95 -30.24 -1.54
CA GLN A 29 23.41 -30.40 -1.38
C GLN A 29 23.96 -29.40 -0.36
N TRP A 30 25.11 -29.73 0.22
CA TRP A 30 25.77 -28.92 1.24
C TRP A 30 27.10 -28.35 0.74
N TYR A 31 27.35 -27.09 1.07
CA TYR A 31 28.56 -26.37 0.70
C TYR A 31 29.12 -25.62 1.90
N TRP A 32 30.44 -25.55 1.96
CA TRP A 32 31.16 -24.61 2.81
C TRP A 32 31.20 -23.25 2.13
N VAL A 33 30.62 -22.26 2.79
CA VAL A 33 30.60 -20.87 2.33
C VAL A 33 31.73 -20.12 3.05
N LYS A 34 32.66 -19.53 2.27
CA LYS A 34 33.69 -18.65 2.82
C LYS A 34 33.04 -17.36 3.33
N ASN A 35 33.45 -16.88 4.51
CA ASN A 35 33.03 -15.56 4.96
C ASN A 35 33.82 -14.47 4.24
N ASP A 36 33.18 -13.31 4.02
CA ASP A 36 33.86 -12.09 3.56
C ASP A 36 34.93 -11.61 4.55
N ASP A 37 34.80 -11.97 5.82
CA ASP A 37 35.79 -11.73 6.87
C ASP A 37 36.71 -12.96 7.04
N PRO A 38 37.99 -12.87 6.64
CA PRO A 38 38.91 -14.01 6.70
C PRO A 38 39.23 -14.46 8.13
N SER A 39 38.85 -13.70 9.15
CA SER A 39 38.98 -14.09 10.56
C SER A 39 37.87 -15.04 11.04
N LYS A 40 36.81 -15.26 10.24
CA LYS A 40 35.66 -16.09 10.60
C LYS A 40 35.65 -17.42 9.86
N GLU A 41 35.41 -18.50 10.57
CA GLU A 41 35.34 -19.87 10.03
C GLU A 41 34.24 -20.04 8.98
N SER A 42 34.56 -20.75 7.89
CA SER A 42 33.60 -21.10 6.84
C SER A 42 32.37 -21.79 7.40
N ARG A 43 31.19 -21.49 6.83
CA ARG A 43 29.91 -21.99 7.35
C ARG A 43 29.37 -23.08 6.45
N LEU A 44 28.93 -24.19 7.04
CA LEU A 44 28.24 -25.26 6.31
C LEU A 44 26.78 -24.86 6.07
N MET A 45 26.38 -24.78 4.81
CA MET A 45 25.04 -24.34 4.38
C MET A 45 24.44 -25.30 3.35
N CYS A 46 23.13 -25.47 3.41
CA CYS A 46 22.37 -26.34 2.51
C CYS A 46 21.76 -25.53 1.37
N VAL A 47 21.82 -26.04 0.15
CA VAL A 47 21.20 -25.44 -1.04
C VAL A 47 19.69 -25.58 -0.96
N MET A 48 19.01 -24.44 -0.87
CA MET A 48 17.55 -24.37 -0.71
C MET A 48 16.82 -24.03 -2.00
N GLU A 49 17.46 -23.25 -2.88
CA GLU A 49 16.89 -22.78 -4.14
C GLU A 49 18.02 -22.61 -5.17
N ILE A 50 17.73 -22.97 -6.42
CA ILE A 50 18.64 -22.81 -7.55
C ILE A 50 17.89 -21.97 -8.59
N GLY A 51 18.41 -20.77 -8.86
CA GLY A 51 17.93 -19.88 -9.91
C GLY A 51 18.67 -20.08 -11.23
N SER A 52 18.39 -19.22 -12.21
CA SER A 52 19.06 -19.21 -13.51
C SER A 52 20.54 -18.80 -13.41
N ASN A 53 20.87 -17.89 -12.49
CA ASN A 53 22.21 -17.35 -12.30
C ASN A 53 22.66 -17.30 -10.82
N TYR A 54 21.94 -17.93 -9.90
CA TYR A 54 22.29 -17.92 -8.47
C TYR A 54 21.94 -19.22 -7.74
N VAL A 55 22.59 -19.45 -6.61
CA VAL A 55 22.21 -20.47 -5.63
C VAL A 55 21.93 -19.80 -4.28
N ARG A 56 20.81 -20.16 -3.65
CA ARG A 56 20.48 -19.74 -2.30
C ARG A 56 20.80 -20.84 -1.31
N LEU A 57 21.60 -20.50 -0.30
CA LEU A 57 21.99 -21.41 0.77
C LEU A 57 21.40 -20.97 2.10
N GLN A 58 21.18 -21.93 2.99
CA GLN A 58 20.62 -21.70 4.32
C GLN A 58 21.38 -22.52 5.38
N THR A 59 21.66 -21.91 6.53
CA THR A 59 22.17 -22.63 7.70
C THR A 59 21.03 -23.32 8.45
N PRO A 60 21.32 -24.37 9.24
CA PRO A 60 20.32 -24.97 10.10
C PRO A 60 19.72 -23.93 11.07
N GLU A 61 18.42 -24.06 11.30
CA GLU A 61 17.61 -23.10 12.07
C GLU A 61 18.01 -23.12 13.55
N SER A 62 18.25 -21.94 14.10
CA SER A 62 18.52 -21.70 15.52
C SER A 62 17.34 -20.97 16.17
N ARG A 63 17.36 -20.79 17.50
CA ARG A 63 16.33 -20.02 18.22
C ARG A 63 16.23 -18.56 17.76
N GLY A 64 17.32 -17.99 17.22
CA GLY A 64 17.36 -16.66 16.63
C GLY A 64 17.00 -16.60 15.14
N GLY A 65 16.55 -17.72 14.56
CA GLY A 65 16.31 -17.88 13.13
C GLY A 65 17.47 -18.57 12.41
N TYR A 66 17.55 -18.37 11.10
CA TYR A 66 18.59 -18.93 10.24
C TYR A 66 19.34 -17.81 9.51
N SER A 67 20.60 -18.06 9.17
CA SER A 67 21.30 -17.23 8.20
C SER A 67 21.14 -17.83 6.82
N TRP A 68 21.02 -16.98 5.81
CA TRP A 68 20.99 -17.39 4.41
C TRP A 68 22.03 -16.59 3.64
N ASP A 69 22.45 -17.13 2.51
CA ASP A 69 23.36 -16.48 1.59
C ASP A 69 22.91 -16.75 0.14
N ARG A 70 23.18 -15.81 -0.76
CA ARG A 70 22.81 -15.89 -2.17
C ARG A 70 24.06 -15.64 -3.00
N VAL A 71 24.56 -16.70 -3.63
CA VAL A 71 25.81 -16.67 -4.39
C VAL A 71 25.49 -16.66 -5.87
N HIS A 72 26.07 -15.69 -6.59
CA HIS A 72 25.97 -15.58 -8.05
C HIS A 72 26.78 -16.70 -8.74
N ARG A 73 26.39 -17.11 -9.94
CA ARG A 73 27.07 -18.15 -10.73
C ARG A 73 28.57 -17.87 -10.88
N ASP A 74 28.93 -16.62 -11.14
CA ASP A 74 30.32 -16.23 -11.39
C ASP A 74 31.20 -16.30 -10.13
N ASP A 75 30.59 -16.11 -8.95
CA ASP A 75 31.25 -16.21 -7.64
C ASP A 75 31.22 -17.65 -7.07
N PHE A 76 30.57 -18.59 -7.76
CA PHE A 76 30.23 -19.90 -7.23
C PHE A 76 31.47 -20.70 -6.80
N ASP A 77 32.43 -20.87 -7.70
CA ASP A 77 33.64 -21.66 -7.45
C ASP A 77 34.62 -20.94 -6.50
N GLU A 78 34.51 -19.61 -6.38
CA GLU A 78 35.36 -18.83 -5.48
C GLU A 78 34.87 -18.89 -4.02
N LYS A 79 33.55 -18.79 -3.81
CA LYS A 79 32.92 -18.70 -2.50
C LYS A 79 32.48 -20.05 -1.92
N LEU A 80 32.16 -21.02 -2.76
CA LEU A 80 31.59 -22.31 -2.34
C LEU A 80 32.56 -23.47 -2.55
N ALA A 81 32.71 -24.29 -1.52
CA ALA A 81 33.40 -25.58 -1.63
C ALA A 81 32.42 -26.71 -1.28
N ILE A 82 32.27 -27.67 -2.19
CA ILE A 82 31.35 -28.80 -2.00
C ILE A 82 31.77 -29.67 -0.80
N GLU A 83 30.81 -30.06 0.04
CA GLU A 83 31.02 -31.05 1.10
C GLU A 83 30.40 -32.39 0.67
N PRO A 84 31.20 -33.37 0.20
CA PRO A 84 30.69 -34.63 -0.30
C PRO A 84 30.11 -35.53 0.79
N ASN A 85 30.47 -35.33 2.06
CA ASN A 85 29.97 -36.15 3.17
C ASN A 85 29.36 -35.30 4.30
N ALA A 86 28.34 -34.54 3.93
CA ALA A 86 27.67 -33.61 4.85
C ALA A 86 27.03 -34.29 6.05
N ASP A 87 26.47 -35.49 5.88
CA ASP A 87 25.86 -36.24 6.98
C ASP A 87 26.88 -36.60 8.07
N HIS A 88 28.09 -37.00 7.67
CA HIS A 88 29.18 -37.26 8.59
C HIS A 88 29.63 -35.98 9.31
N GLN A 89 29.74 -34.85 8.61
CA GLN A 89 30.08 -33.56 9.25
C GLN A 89 29.02 -33.11 10.24
N ILE A 90 27.73 -33.25 9.89
CA ILE A 90 26.62 -32.94 10.80
C ILE A 90 26.67 -33.84 12.03
N GLN A 91 26.95 -35.14 11.87
CA GLN A 91 27.12 -36.07 12.99
C GLN A 91 28.30 -35.70 13.89
N LEU A 92 29.44 -35.32 13.32
CA LEU A 92 30.59 -34.84 14.10
C LEU A 92 30.23 -33.58 14.91
N MET A 93 29.46 -32.65 14.34
CA MET A 93 28.99 -31.46 15.07
C MET A 93 28.04 -31.84 16.20
N VAL A 94 27.11 -32.78 15.95
CA VAL A 94 26.20 -33.32 16.99
C VAL A 94 26.99 -33.97 18.12
N GLU A 95 27.96 -34.83 17.81
CA GLU A 95 28.81 -35.51 18.80
C GLU A 95 29.66 -34.51 19.60
N HIS A 96 30.23 -33.50 18.92
CA HIS A 96 30.99 -32.43 19.56
C HIS A 96 30.16 -31.69 20.61
N TYR A 97 28.93 -31.27 20.27
CA TYR A 97 28.06 -30.57 21.23
C TYR A 97 27.53 -31.51 22.32
N GLN A 98 27.27 -32.78 22.03
CA GLN A 98 26.92 -33.77 23.06
C GLN A 98 28.03 -33.96 24.09
N GLN A 99 29.29 -34.07 23.63
CA GLN A 99 30.46 -34.16 24.50
C GLN A 99 30.65 -32.88 25.31
N ALA A 100 30.55 -31.70 24.69
CA ALA A 100 30.66 -30.41 25.38
C ALA A 100 29.57 -30.22 26.45
N ILE A 101 28.33 -30.67 26.20
CA ILE A 101 27.26 -30.67 27.20
C ILE A 101 27.59 -31.64 28.34
N ALA A 102 28.07 -32.84 28.04
CA ALA A 102 28.45 -33.83 29.04
C ALA A 102 29.60 -33.35 29.93
N GLU A 103 30.62 -32.71 29.35
CA GLU A 103 31.73 -32.09 30.08
C GLU A 103 31.25 -30.94 30.97
N ASN A 104 30.41 -30.05 30.43
CA ASN A 104 29.86 -28.93 31.19
C ASN A 104 28.94 -29.41 32.32
N MET A 105 28.17 -30.49 32.10
CA MET A 105 27.37 -31.14 33.14
C MET A 105 28.22 -31.83 34.20
N ALA A 106 29.32 -32.46 33.81
CA ALA A 106 30.29 -33.03 34.76
C ALA A 106 30.98 -31.93 35.59
N GLU A 107 31.25 -30.77 34.99
CA GLU A 107 31.78 -29.58 35.68
C GLU A 107 30.76 -29.02 36.68
N ILE A 108 29.49 -28.89 36.28
CA ILE A 108 28.38 -28.55 37.18
C ILE A 108 28.34 -29.57 38.32
N GLN A 109 28.35 -30.87 38.03
CA GLN A 109 28.28 -31.91 39.07
C GLN A 109 29.46 -31.85 40.05
N ARG A 110 30.71 -31.73 39.57
CA ARG A 110 31.90 -31.57 40.42
C ARG A 110 31.83 -30.33 41.30
N LEU A 111 31.35 -29.21 40.74
CA LEU A 111 31.20 -27.95 41.48
C LEU A 111 30.07 -28.03 42.51
N THR A 112 28.98 -28.74 42.20
CA THR A 112 27.87 -28.93 43.14
C THR A 112 28.26 -29.91 44.27
N GLU A 113 29.02 -30.96 43.95
CA GLU A 113 29.60 -31.92 44.91
C GLU A 113 30.65 -31.29 45.83
N SER A 114 31.55 -30.44 45.29
CA SER A 114 32.58 -29.75 46.09
C SER A 114 31.99 -28.72 47.05
N LEU A 115 30.80 -28.20 46.73
CA LEU A 115 30.02 -27.30 47.57
C LEU A 115 29.08 -28.05 48.54
N GLY A 116 29.07 -29.38 48.53
CA GLY A 116 28.26 -30.22 49.42
C GLY A 116 26.76 -30.18 49.10
N ILE A 117 26.38 -29.71 47.91
CA ILE A 117 25.01 -29.63 47.42
C ILE A 117 24.86 -30.77 46.40
N ALA A 118 24.48 -31.98 46.81
CA ALA A 118 24.21 -33.02 45.82
C ALA A 118 22.91 -32.68 45.06
N PRO A 119 22.89 -32.67 43.71
CA PRO A 119 21.64 -32.60 42.99
C PRO A 119 20.93 -33.95 43.15
N GLN A 120 19.80 -33.96 43.86
CA GLN A 120 18.93 -35.14 43.97
C GLN A 120 18.20 -35.40 42.64
N LEU A 121 18.91 -35.94 41.66
CA LEU A 121 18.31 -36.50 40.45
C LEU A 121 17.90 -37.96 40.72
N GLY A 122 16.83 -38.11 41.49
CA GLY A 122 16.22 -39.41 41.82
C GLY A 122 15.64 -39.43 43.23
N HIS A 123 14.33 -39.65 43.34
CA HIS A 123 13.59 -39.78 44.61
C HIS A 123 14.23 -40.81 45.55
N GLN A 124 15.08 -40.40 46.49
CA GLN A 124 15.26 -41.05 47.80
C GLN A 124 15.64 -39.99 48.85
N SER A 125 14.64 -39.66 49.68
CA SER A 125 14.78 -38.77 50.82
C SER A 125 15.62 -39.43 51.92
N GLY A 126 16.74 -38.81 52.29
CA GLY A 126 17.42 -39.05 53.56
C GLY A 126 18.92 -39.31 53.48
N ASP A 127 19.74 -38.28 53.25
CA ASP A 127 21.11 -38.17 53.80
C ASP A 127 21.83 -36.84 53.41
N GLY A 128 21.09 -35.71 53.40
CA GLY A 128 21.65 -34.41 53.03
C GLY A 128 22.45 -33.72 54.15
N GLU A 129 21.93 -33.73 55.38
CA GLU A 129 22.55 -33.02 56.51
C GLU A 129 23.84 -33.68 57.03
N SER A 130 23.95 -35.00 56.92
CA SER A 130 25.09 -35.78 57.42
C SER A 130 26.39 -35.53 56.63
N LYS A 131 26.28 -35.33 55.30
CA LYS A 131 27.45 -35.01 54.44
C LYS A 131 27.89 -33.55 54.53
N SER A 132 26.97 -32.60 54.67
CA SER A 132 27.29 -31.19 54.84
C SER A 132 28.03 -30.93 56.16
N LEU A 133 27.65 -31.64 57.24
CA LEU A 133 28.34 -31.60 58.54
C LEU A 133 29.72 -32.26 58.50
N ALA A 134 29.89 -33.34 57.73
CA ALA A 134 31.19 -34.01 57.57
C ALA A 134 32.23 -33.11 56.87
N LEU A 135 31.81 -32.32 55.87
CA LEU A 135 32.67 -31.35 55.18
C LEU A 135 33.03 -30.12 56.04
N LEU A 136 32.09 -29.63 56.85
CA LEU A 136 32.31 -28.55 57.82
C LEU A 136 33.31 -28.93 58.93
N SER A 137 33.44 -30.22 59.24
CA SER A 137 34.36 -30.72 60.28
C SER A 137 35.82 -30.86 59.81
N GLY A 138 36.09 -30.74 58.50
CA GLY A 138 37.41 -30.96 57.90
C GLY A 138 38.03 -29.75 57.21
N GLN A 139 37.44 -28.55 57.30
CA GLN A 139 37.95 -27.32 56.71
C GLN A 139 38.31 -26.29 57.78
N ASP A 140 39.54 -25.79 57.76
CA ASP A 140 40.07 -24.84 58.76
C ASP A 140 39.54 -23.39 58.59
N ASP A 141 38.76 -23.08 57.54
CA ASP A 141 38.25 -21.73 57.27
C ASP A 141 36.80 -21.72 56.71
N VAL A 142 35.84 -21.45 57.60
CA VAL A 142 34.39 -21.40 57.31
C VAL A 142 34.01 -20.17 56.46
N GLU A 143 34.79 -19.10 56.51
CA GLU A 143 34.50 -17.85 55.81
C GLU A 143 34.88 -17.95 54.32
N ALA A 144 35.99 -18.64 54.02
CA ALA A 144 36.38 -19.01 52.66
C ALA A 144 35.33 -19.91 51.96
N PHE A 145 34.78 -20.90 52.67
CA PHE A 145 33.73 -21.78 52.13
C PHE A 145 32.43 -21.03 51.83
N LYS A 146 32.02 -20.11 52.71
CA LYS A 146 30.85 -19.24 52.51
C LYS A 146 31.02 -18.32 51.29
N ASN A 147 32.21 -17.75 51.11
CA ASN A 147 32.51 -16.92 49.94
C ASN A 147 32.52 -17.73 48.64
N ALA A 148 33.04 -18.96 48.66
CA ALA A 148 32.98 -19.89 47.54
C ALA A 148 31.53 -20.26 47.16
N LEU A 149 30.65 -20.50 48.14
CA LEU A 149 29.21 -20.72 47.91
C LEU A 149 28.49 -19.51 47.30
N ILE A 150 28.83 -18.29 47.74
CA ILE A 150 28.25 -17.05 47.21
C ILE A 150 28.71 -16.82 45.76
N LEU A 151 30.00 -16.99 45.47
CA LEU A 151 30.56 -16.89 44.12
C LEU A 151 29.98 -17.96 43.19
N ALA A 152 29.83 -19.19 43.70
CA ALA A 152 29.20 -20.29 42.99
C ALA A 152 27.77 -19.99 42.56
N LYS A 153 26.96 -19.49 43.50
CA LYS A 153 25.54 -19.17 43.26
C LYS A 153 25.34 -17.95 42.37
N LYS A 154 26.21 -16.93 42.48
CA LYS A 154 26.00 -15.65 41.79
C LYS A 154 26.57 -15.61 40.37
N GLU A 155 27.69 -16.29 40.12
CA GLU A 155 28.44 -16.10 38.87
C GLU A 155 28.72 -17.43 38.13
N THR A 156 29.31 -18.42 38.79
CA THR A 156 29.79 -19.62 38.07
C THR A 156 28.67 -20.60 37.71
N LEU A 157 27.73 -20.91 38.61
CA LEU A 157 26.59 -21.77 38.28
C LEU A 157 25.68 -21.14 37.21
N PRO A 158 25.26 -19.86 37.32
CA PRO A 158 24.51 -19.21 36.25
C PRO A 158 25.27 -19.21 34.92
N GLY A 159 26.58 -18.95 34.92
CA GLY A 159 27.41 -18.99 33.71
C GLY A 159 27.51 -20.39 33.08
N LEU A 160 27.62 -21.45 33.90
CA LEU A 160 27.61 -22.84 33.42
C LEU A 160 26.23 -23.26 32.90
N PHE A 161 25.13 -22.81 33.52
CA PHE A 161 23.77 -23.03 33.00
C PHE A 161 23.53 -22.26 31.69
N GLU A 162 23.99 -21.02 31.58
CA GLU A 162 23.91 -20.24 30.34
C GLU A 162 24.75 -20.89 29.23
N LYS A 163 25.95 -21.39 29.55
CA LYS A 163 26.77 -22.18 28.62
C LYS A 163 26.06 -23.47 28.18
N ASN A 164 25.42 -24.19 29.10
CA ASN A 164 24.65 -25.39 28.77
C ASN A 164 23.45 -25.07 27.87
N GLN A 165 22.75 -23.96 28.16
CA GLN A 165 21.65 -23.50 27.32
C GLN A 165 22.13 -23.20 25.89
N LYS A 166 23.25 -22.46 25.73
CA LYS A 166 23.85 -22.18 24.40
C LYS A 166 24.26 -23.46 23.66
N LEU A 167 24.89 -24.41 24.36
CA LEU A 167 25.30 -25.70 23.77
C LEU A 167 24.08 -26.56 23.37
N SER A 168 23.03 -26.56 24.17
CA SER A 168 21.77 -27.28 23.87
C SER A 168 21.04 -26.66 22.68
N GLU A 169 21.10 -25.34 22.52
CA GLU A 169 20.54 -24.63 21.36
C GLU A 169 21.29 -24.98 20.07
N GLU A 170 22.63 -25.02 20.08
CA GLU A 170 23.43 -25.47 18.93
C GLU A 170 23.23 -26.96 18.63
N LEU A 171 23.10 -27.82 19.65
CA LEU A 171 22.75 -29.23 19.45
C LEU A 171 21.38 -29.37 18.75
N GLY A 172 20.36 -28.64 19.19
CA GLY A 172 19.04 -28.63 18.56
C GLY A 172 19.08 -28.19 17.09
N ARG A 173 19.88 -27.17 16.80
CA ARG A 173 20.14 -26.67 15.44
C ARG A 173 20.74 -27.76 14.54
N TRP A 174 21.79 -28.43 14.98
CA TRP A 174 22.46 -29.47 14.17
C TRP A 174 21.64 -30.76 14.06
N MET A 175 20.88 -31.14 15.09
CA MET A 175 19.91 -32.24 14.99
C MET A 175 18.80 -31.96 13.96
N GLY A 176 18.45 -30.70 13.73
CA GLY A 176 17.47 -30.28 12.71
C GLY A 176 18.02 -30.19 11.28
N ALA A 177 19.35 -30.17 11.11
CA ALA A 177 20.01 -29.98 9.82
C ALA A 177 19.61 -31.01 8.73
N PRO A 178 19.48 -32.33 9.02
CA PRO A 178 19.10 -33.32 8.01
C PRO A 178 17.70 -33.11 7.42
N SER A 179 16.86 -32.26 8.02
CA SER A 179 15.53 -31.93 7.48
C SER A 179 15.56 -30.90 6.35
N LEU A 180 16.66 -30.14 6.18
CA LEU A 180 16.78 -29.07 5.18
C LEU A 180 16.69 -29.57 3.73
N PRO A 181 17.38 -30.65 3.31
CA PRO A 181 17.24 -31.21 1.97
C PRO A 181 15.81 -31.65 1.62
N LEU A 182 15.02 -32.08 2.61
CA LEU A 182 13.62 -32.42 2.40
C LEU A 182 12.75 -31.14 2.26
N LYS A 183 13.01 -30.12 3.09
CA LYS A 183 12.33 -28.83 3.02
C LYS A 183 12.53 -28.14 1.66
N SER A 184 13.74 -28.18 1.09
CA SER A 184 14.02 -27.60 -0.23
C SER A 184 13.20 -28.27 -1.34
N LYS A 185 13.13 -29.61 -1.35
CA LYS A 185 12.31 -30.37 -2.30
C LYS A 185 10.81 -30.12 -2.15
N LEU A 186 10.31 -29.97 -0.92
CA LEU A 186 8.91 -29.62 -0.67
C LEU A 186 8.54 -28.21 -1.18
N GLY A 187 9.49 -27.27 -1.18
CA GLY A 187 9.31 -25.92 -1.75
C GLY A 187 8.93 -25.96 -3.23
N LEU A 188 9.60 -26.78 -4.03
CA LEU A 188 9.27 -26.96 -5.46
C LEU A 188 7.85 -27.49 -5.69
N MET A 189 7.38 -28.40 -4.83
CA MET A 189 6.03 -28.96 -4.94
C MET A 189 4.97 -27.90 -4.67
N LYS A 190 5.17 -27.04 -3.66
CA LYS A 190 4.27 -25.91 -3.38
C LYS A 190 4.16 -24.97 -4.58
N GLY A 191 5.29 -24.56 -5.17
CA GLY A 191 5.28 -23.72 -6.37
C GLY A 191 4.60 -24.37 -7.58
N SER A 192 4.58 -25.71 -7.65
CA SER A 192 3.82 -26.42 -8.70
C SER A 192 2.30 -26.38 -8.45
N VAL A 193 1.85 -26.44 -7.20
CA VAL A 193 0.44 -26.30 -6.83
C VAL A 193 -0.06 -24.89 -7.16
N GLU A 194 0.71 -23.85 -6.81
CA GLU A 194 0.39 -22.45 -7.15
C GLU A 194 0.19 -22.26 -8.67
N LYS A 195 1.04 -22.88 -9.50
CA LYS A 195 0.87 -22.85 -10.97
C LYS A 195 -0.41 -23.55 -11.45
N ILE A 196 -0.88 -24.58 -10.75
CA ILE A 196 -2.13 -25.28 -11.07
C ILE A 196 -3.33 -24.40 -10.69
N GLU A 197 -3.31 -23.82 -9.49
CA GLU A 197 -4.33 -22.87 -9.02
C GLU A 197 -4.44 -21.66 -9.97
N ASP A 198 -3.30 -21.12 -10.39
CA ASP A 198 -3.23 -20.04 -11.38
C ASP A 198 -3.87 -20.41 -12.72
N ARG A 199 -3.63 -21.62 -13.22
CA ARG A 199 -4.25 -22.11 -14.46
C ARG A 199 -5.75 -22.29 -14.31
N LEU A 200 -6.18 -22.83 -13.17
CA LEU A 200 -7.60 -23.00 -12.84
C LEU A 200 -8.30 -21.63 -12.81
N PHE A 201 -7.68 -20.64 -12.16
CA PHE A 201 -8.18 -19.27 -12.13
C PHE A 201 -8.28 -18.65 -13.54
N ASN A 202 -7.26 -18.82 -14.38
CA ASN A 202 -7.31 -18.34 -15.77
C ASN A 202 -8.43 -18.99 -16.59
N ILE A 203 -8.74 -20.28 -16.36
CA ILE A 203 -9.87 -20.98 -17.01
C ILE A 203 -11.22 -20.42 -16.51
N GLN A 204 -11.30 -20.07 -15.22
CA GLN A 204 -12.50 -19.45 -14.64
C GLN A 204 -12.76 -18.04 -15.20
N LEU A 205 -11.71 -17.23 -15.37
CA LEU A 205 -11.78 -15.94 -16.09
C LEU A 205 -12.18 -16.16 -17.56
N TYR A 206 -11.49 -17.11 -18.21
CA TYR A 206 -11.87 -17.84 -19.42
C TYR A 206 -13.38 -17.90 -19.68
N SER A 207 -14.01 -18.71 -18.84
CA SER A 207 -15.40 -19.14 -18.94
C SER A 207 -16.39 -18.14 -18.37
N GLY A 208 -15.92 -17.13 -17.63
CA GLY A 208 -16.72 -16.09 -17.00
C GLY A 208 -17.69 -16.62 -15.96
N ILE A 209 -17.30 -17.68 -15.25
CA ILE A 209 -18.10 -18.29 -14.17
C ILE A 209 -18.44 -17.26 -13.08
N PHE A 210 -17.58 -16.26 -12.89
CA PHE A 210 -17.76 -15.17 -11.91
C PHE A 210 -18.17 -13.84 -12.55
N GLU A 211 -18.52 -13.83 -13.84
CA GLU A 211 -18.95 -12.63 -14.54
C GLU A 211 -20.48 -12.53 -14.53
N THR A 212 -20.99 -11.38 -14.13
CA THR A 212 -22.42 -11.07 -14.26
C THR A 212 -22.59 -9.94 -15.26
N ILE A 213 -23.43 -10.16 -16.28
CA ILE A 213 -23.66 -9.19 -17.36
C ILE A 213 -25.05 -8.57 -17.19
N PHE A 214 -25.10 -7.25 -17.16
CA PHE A 214 -26.33 -6.45 -17.12
C PHE A 214 -26.48 -5.69 -18.44
N THR A 215 -27.64 -5.79 -19.06
CA THR A 215 -27.99 -4.96 -20.23
C THR A 215 -28.56 -3.64 -19.74
N LEU A 216 -27.93 -2.53 -20.12
CA LEU A 216 -28.31 -1.18 -19.70
C LEU A 216 -29.20 -0.49 -20.75
N ALA A 217 -28.94 -0.76 -22.02
CA ALA A 217 -29.71 -0.25 -23.14
C ALA A 217 -29.72 -1.25 -24.29
N ASP A 218 -30.91 -1.47 -24.85
CA ASP A 218 -31.10 -2.20 -26.09
C ASP A 218 -31.00 -1.24 -27.29
N GLY A 219 -30.67 -1.78 -28.46
CA GLY A 219 -30.58 -0.99 -29.69
C GLY A 219 -29.87 -1.73 -30.82
N ALA A 220 -29.60 -1.01 -31.91
CA ALA A 220 -28.87 -1.56 -33.04
C ALA A 220 -27.39 -1.84 -32.66
N PRO A 221 -26.87 -3.04 -32.93
CA PRO A 221 -25.46 -3.35 -32.67
C PRO A 221 -24.55 -2.60 -33.66
N ALA A 222 -23.26 -2.47 -33.32
CA ALA A 222 -22.27 -1.93 -34.25
C ALA A 222 -22.07 -2.85 -35.47
N ALA A 223 -21.51 -2.28 -36.53
CA ALA A 223 -21.14 -3.03 -37.73
C ALA A 223 -20.18 -4.19 -37.40
N ARG A 224 -20.23 -5.26 -38.21
CA ARG A 224 -19.47 -6.48 -37.97
C ARG A 224 -17.96 -6.25 -37.98
N GLU A 225 -17.51 -5.35 -38.86
CA GLU A 225 -16.11 -4.98 -39.09
C GLU A 225 -15.58 -3.96 -38.06
N GLU A 226 -16.45 -3.41 -37.20
CA GLU A 226 -16.06 -2.40 -36.21
C GLU A 226 -15.12 -3.01 -35.17
N LYS A 227 -13.95 -2.38 -34.98
CA LYS A 227 -12.97 -2.83 -33.98
C LYS A 227 -13.42 -2.49 -32.57
N LEU A 228 -13.11 -3.37 -31.62
CA LEU A 228 -13.26 -3.05 -30.20
C LEU A 228 -12.15 -2.10 -29.77
N ARG A 229 -12.52 -0.88 -29.40
CA ARG A 229 -11.58 0.10 -28.82
C ARG A 229 -11.55 0.00 -27.31
N ILE A 230 -10.40 -0.37 -26.75
CA ILE A 230 -10.23 -0.50 -25.31
C ILE A 230 -9.56 0.79 -24.79
N MET A 231 -10.23 1.46 -23.87
CA MET A 231 -9.69 2.65 -23.20
C MET A 231 -8.69 2.23 -22.13
N GLN A 232 -7.53 2.90 -22.08
CA GLN A 232 -6.46 2.55 -21.16
C GLN A 232 -6.81 2.88 -19.71
N ARG A 233 -7.24 4.12 -19.44
CA ARG A 233 -7.44 4.61 -18.07
C ARG A 233 -8.79 4.20 -17.51
N ARG A 234 -8.78 3.78 -16.24
CA ARG A 234 -9.98 3.57 -15.43
C ARG A 234 -10.66 4.91 -15.11
N LEU A 235 -11.96 4.96 -15.34
CA LEU A 235 -12.80 6.10 -14.98
C LEU A 235 -13.53 5.84 -13.65
N TYR A 236 -14.04 6.91 -13.05
CA TYR A 236 -14.76 6.84 -11.78
C TYR A 236 -16.19 7.35 -11.99
N MET A 237 -17.17 6.53 -11.61
CA MET A 237 -18.58 6.80 -11.88
C MET A 237 -19.03 8.10 -11.24
N ASP A 238 -18.60 8.38 -10.00
CA ASP A 238 -18.92 9.62 -9.29
C ASP A 238 -18.32 10.86 -9.95
N GLU A 239 -17.05 10.81 -10.34
CA GLU A 239 -16.37 11.90 -11.06
C GLU A 239 -17.09 12.23 -12.39
N GLU A 240 -17.58 11.22 -13.10
CA GLU A 240 -18.20 11.39 -14.41
C GLU A 240 -19.68 11.78 -14.37
N CYS A 241 -20.46 11.32 -13.38
CA CYS A 241 -21.88 11.68 -13.24
C CYS A 241 -22.12 13.14 -12.84
N MET A 242 -21.13 13.78 -12.22
CA MET A 242 -21.20 15.17 -11.78
C MET A 242 -21.39 16.18 -12.92
N LEU A 243 -21.32 15.74 -14.18
CA LEU A 243 -21.59 16.56 -15.37
C LEU A 243 -23.07 16.77 -15.72
N ALA A 244 -23.99 15.92 -15.27
CA ALA A 244 -25.43 16.09 -15.55
C ALA A 244 -26.15 16.66 -14.32
N TYR A 245 -25.94 17.95 -14.11
CA TYR A 245 -26.23 18.64 -12.86
C TYR A 245 -27.67 19.14 -12.68
N GLU A 246 -28.61 18.88 -13.60
CA GLU A 246 -30.02 19.28 -13.35
C GLU A 246 -30.61 18.65 -12.06
N VAL A 247 -29.93 17.68 -11.44
CA VAL A 247 -30.39 16.95 -10.24
C VAL A 247 -29.33 16.80 -9.12
N GLY A 248 -28.39 17.74 -8.96
CA GLY A 248 -27.62 17.83 -7.71
C GLY A 248 -26.41 16.88 -7.54
N GLY A 249 -26.06 16.13 -8.59
CA GLY A 249 -25.05 15.07 -8.51
C GLY A 249 -25.61 13.81 -7.83
N MET A 250 -25.45 12.64 -8.45
CA MET A 250 -26.05 11.42 -7.92
C MET A 250 -25.26 10.88 -6.73
N GLU A 251 -25.90 10.81 -5.56
CA GLU A 251 -25.48 9.85 -4.54
C GLU A 251 -25.90 8.45 -5.01
N PHE A 252 -24.94 7.58 -5.31
CA PHE A 252 -25.21 6.17 -5.60
C PHE A 252 -25.83 5.51 -4.35
N LYS A 253 -27.16 5.58 -4.25
CA LYS A 253 -27.93 4.67 -3.40
C LYS A 253 -28.00 3.28 -4.06
N ASP A 254 -27.98 3.26 -5.39
CA ASP A 254 -27.96 2.06 -6.23
C ASP A 254 -27.18 2.31 -7.55
N ILE A 255 -26.54 1.27 -8.08
CA ILE A 255 -25.79 1.29 -9.34
C ILE A 255 -26.72 1.40 -10.56
N GLU A 256 -27.99 0.98 -10.42
CA GLU A 256 -28.98 1.09 -11.50
C GLU A 256 -29.27 2.53 -11.92
N ALA A 257 -29.14 3.50 -10.99
CA ALA A 257 -29.27 4.92 -11.30
C ALA A 257 -28.13 5.42 -12.20
N PHE A 258 -26.92 4.89 -12.01
CA PHE A 258 -25.79 5.14 -12.90
C PHE A 258 -26.07 4.59 -14.30
N ASP A 259 -26.56 3.35 -14.36
CA ASP A 259 -26.84 2.66 -15.60
C ASP A 259 -27.85 3.44 -16.47
N ALA A 260 -28.95 3.91 -15.87
CA ALA A 260 -29.96 4.73 -16.55
C ALA A 260 -29.42 6.11 -16.98
N TRP A 261 -28.51 6.70 -16.21
CA TRP A 261 -27.86 7.96 -16.58
C TRP A 261 -26.91 7.78 -17.77
N LEU A 262 -26.12 6.70 -17.76
CA LEU A 262 -25.14 6.41 -18.80
C LEU A 262 -25.83 6.05 -20.12
N ALA A 263 -26.99 5.39 -20.08
CA ALA A 263 -27.78 5.03 -21.25
C ALA A 263 -28.23 6.24 -22.11
N ARG A 264 -28.23 7.47 -21.56
CA ARG A 264 -28.59 8.68 -22.30
C ARG A 264 -27.54 8.98 -23.39
N PRO A 265 -27.92 9.27 -24.66
CA PRO A 265 -26.97 9.46 -25.75
C PRO A 265 -25.86 10.47 -25.47
N VAL A 266 -26.20 11.61 -24.84
CA VAL A 266 -25.23 12.66 -24.49
C VAL A 266 -24.14 12.16 -23.53
N ASN A 267 -24.49 11.28 -22.58
CA ASN A 267 -23.56 10.74 -21.60
C ASN A 267 -22.79 9.55 -22.18
N ARG A 268 -23.50 8.65 -22.86
CA ARG A 268 -22.94 7.50 -23.56
C ARG A 268 -21.86 7.93 -24.55
N ASP A 269 -22.17 8.86 -25.45
CA ASP A 269 -21.25 9.27 -26.51
C ASP A 269 -20.07 10.09 -25.96
N ARG A 270 -20.18 10.63 -24.74
CA ARG A 270 -19.09 11.32 -24.05
C ARG A 270 -18.10 10.36 -23.40
N ILE A 271 -18.60 9.32 -22.72
CA ILE A 271 -17.77 8.32 -22.00
C ILE A 271 -17.26 7.23 -22.94
N LEU A 272 -18.10 6.82 -23.89
CA LEU A 272 -17.88 5.74 -24.84
C LEU A 272 -18.05 6.32 -26.26
N PRO A 273 -17.10 7.12 -26.76
CA PRO A 273 -17.26 7.88 -28.01
C PRO A 273 -17.32 7.01 -29.27
N PHE A 274 -16.81 5.78 -29.20
CA PHE A 274 -16.74 4.90 -30.36
C PHE A 274 -17.91 3.93 -30.41
N GLN A 275 -18.31 3.51 -31.62
CA GLN A 275 -19.42 2.58 -31.80
C GLN A 275 -19.18 1.24 -31.11
N ARG A 276 -17.94 0.73 -31.08
CA ARG A 276 -17.58 -0.42 -30.24
C ARG A 276 -16.40 -0.05 -29.34
N CYS A 277 -16.66 0.10 -28.05
CA CYS A 277 -15.61 0.37 -27.08
C CYS A 277 -15.90 -0.16 -25.69
N MET A 278 -14.85 -0.28 -24.90
CA MET A 278 -14.89 -0.74 -23.52
C MET A 278 -14.05 0.16 -22.63
N VAL A 279 -14.56 0.47 -21.45
CA VAL A 279 -13.86 1.23 -20.41
C VAL A 279 -14.04 0.55 -19.05
N SER A 280 -13.00 0.53 -18.22
CA SER A 280 -13.13 0.14 -16.82
C SER A 280 -13.63 1.32 -16.00
N MET A 281 -14.61 1.05 -15.15
CA MET A 281 -15.16 2.03 -14.22
C MET A 281 -15.17 1.48 -12.80
N GLN A 282 -14.72 2.27 -11.84
CA GLN A 282 -14.94 2.01 -10.42
C GLN A 282 -15.95 3.03 -9.89
N VAL A 283 -16.66 2.70 -8.81
CA VAL A 283 -17.66 3.62 -8.25
C VAL A 283 -17.00 4.94 -7.84
N ARG A 284 -15.83 4.88 -7.18
CA ARG A 284 -15.08 6.05 -6.68
C ARG A 284 -13.58 5.78 -6.61
N ARG A 285 -12.77 6.85 -6.73
CA ARG A 285 -11.30 6.81 -6.55
C ARG A 285 -10.90 6.71 -5.07
N ASP A 286 -11.49 7.59 -4.25
CA ASP A 286 -11.16 7.73 -2.84
C ASP A 286 -12.28 7.19 -1.95
N VAL A 287 -11.88 6.68 -0.77
CA VAL A 287 -12.84 6.22 0.24
C VAL A 287 -13.62 7.43 0.77
N LYS A 288 -14.94 7.45 0.57
CA LYS A 288 -15.81 8.47 1.17
C LYS A 288 -15.80 8.31 2.68
N ASP A 289 -15.46 9.38 3.40
CA ASP A 289 -15.57 9.39 4.85
C ASP A 289 -17.05 9.32 5.27
N ARG A 290 -17.43 8.17 5.84
CA ARG A 290 -18.80 7.88 6.31
C ARG A 290 -18.95 7.96 7.82
N SER A 291 -17.92 8.42 8.55
CA SER A 291 -17.89 8.49 10.03
C SER A 291 -19.06 9.25 10.67
N HIS A 292 -19.77 10.08 9.91
CA HIS A 292 -20.96 10.82 10.34
C HIS A 292 -22.25 9.98 10.37
N LEU A 293 -22.28 8.83 9.70
CA LEU A 293 -23.38 7.87 9.76
C LEU A 293 -23.06 6.90 10.90
N ASN A 294 -23.87 6.86 11.95
CA ASN A 294 -23.80 5.83 13.02
C ASN A 294 -24.21 4.44 12.47
N LEU A 295 -23.61 4.01 11.36
CA LEU A 295 -23.79 2.70 10.77
C LEU A 295 -22.79 1.75 11.42
N ARG A 296 -23.24 0.53 11.74
CA ARG A 296 -22.36 -0.51 12.28
C ARG A 296 -21.19 -0.71 11.31
N VAL A 297 -19.97 -0.72 11.85
CA VAL A 297 -18.68 -0.94 11.16
C VAL A 297 -18.75 -2.04 10.08
N TYR A 298 -19.53 -3.10 10.29
CA TYR A 298 -19.74 -4.18 9.30
C TYR A 298 -20.48 -3.75 8.01
N VAL A 299 -21.46 -2.86 8.09
CA VAL A 299 -22.16 -2.31 6.91
C VAL A 299 -21.25 -1.33 6.16
N GLU A 300 -20.39 -0.61 6.89
CA GLU A 300 -19.38 0.27 6.31
C GLU A 300 -18.29 -0.53 5.58
N ILE A 301 -17.80 -1.63 6.16
CA ILE A 301 -16.85 -2.53 5.52
C ILE A 301 -17.46 -3.16 4.27
N GLY A 302 -18.70 -3.65 4.34
CA GLY A 302 -19.40 -4.22 3.18
C GLY A 302 -19.57 -3.21 2.04
N LYS A 303 -19.99 -1.98 2.34
CA LYS A 303 -20.12 -0.90 1.34
C LYS A 303 -18.78 -0.41 0.82
N ALA A 304 -17.75 -0.34 1.66
CA ALA A 304 -16.39 0.04 1.24
C ALA A 304 -15.73 -1.03 0.36
N LEU A 305 -16.08 -2.31 0.55
CA LEU A 305 -15.70 -3.39 -0.37
C LEU A 305 -16.49 -3.28 -1.68
N SER A 306 -17.79 -2.95 -1.63
CA SER A 306 -18.59 -2.72 -2.83
C SER A 306 -18.13 -1.54 -3.68
N ASP A 307 -17.67 -0.45 -3.04
CA ASP A 307 -17.12 0.72 -3.74
C ASP A 307 -15.84 0.39 -4.54
N LYS A 308 -15.16 -0.72 -4.20
CA LYS A 308 -13.91 -1.14 -4.84
C LYS A 308 -14.10 -2.05 -6.04
N TYR A 309 -15.29 -2.56 -6.31
CA TYR A 309 -15.50 -3.39 -7.50
C TYR A 309 -15.23 -2.59 -8.77
N THR A 310 -14.50 -3.21 -9.68
CA THR A 310 -14.24 -2.67 -11.01
C THR A 310 -15.24 -3.28 -11.99
N TYR A 311 -15.95 -2.41 -12.70
CA TYR A 311 -16.95 -2.77 -13.69
C TYR A 311 -16.39 -2.52 -15.09
N LEU A 312 -16.63 -3.42 -16.03
CA LEU A 312 -16.38 -3.16 -17.44
C LEU A 312 -17.67 -2.67 -18.08
N ILE A 313 -17.62 -1.46 -18.64
CA ILE A 313 -18.73 -0.88 -19.39
C ILE A 313 -18.43 -1.04 -20.87
N ILE A 314 -19.32 -1.74 -21.58
CA ILE A 314 -19.14 -2.13 -22.99
C ILE A 314 -20.24 -1.49 -23.82
N ARG A 315 -19.84 -0.75 -24.85
CA ARG A 315 -20.72 -0.24 -25.91
C ARG A 315 -20.55 -1.06 -27.18
N ASN A 316 -21.68 -1.44 -27.79
CA ASN A 316 -21.73 -2.07 -29.11
C ASN A 316 -22.89 -1.47 -29.93
N GLY A 317 -22.57 -0.41 -30.67
CA GLY A 317 -23.52 0.43 -31.40
C GLY A 317 -24.31 1.29 -30.43
N GLU A 318 -25.62 1.04 -30.38
CA GLU A 318 -26.53 1.62 -29.41
C GLU A 318 -26.66 0.77 -28.13
N GLN A 319 -26.24 -0.50 -28.19
CA GLN A 319 -26.31 -1.41 -27.05
C GLN A 319 -25.26 -1.07 -26.01
N LEU A 320 -25.66 -1.17 -24.75
CA LEU A 320 -24.81 -0.85 -23.61
C LEU A 320 -24.92 -1.95 -22.56
N TYR A 321 -23.77 -2.42 -22.08
CA TYR A 321 -23.67 -3.50 -21.11
C TYR A 321 -22.74 -3.12 -19.96
N ARG A 322 -23.04 -3.63 -18.77
CA ARG A 322 -22.16 -3.60 -17.60
C ARG A 322 -21.79 -5.02 -17.22
N VAL A 323 -20.49 -5.31 -17.21
CA VAL A 323 -19.96 -6.60 -16.77
C VAL A 323 -19.32 -6.41 -15.41
N CYS A 324 -19.82 -7.13 -14.42
CA CYS A 324 -19.25 -7.19 -13.08
C CYS A 324 -18.21 -8.31 -13.04
N THR A 325 -16.97 -7.98 -12.67
CA THR A 325 -15.87 -8.92 -12.54
C THR A 325 -15.27 -8.83 -11.14
N GLU A 326 -14.86 -9.95 -10.55
CA GLU A 326 -14.12 -9.93 -9.28
C GLU A 326 -12.67 -9.43 -9.44
N GLN A 327 -12.14 -9.45 -10.67
CA GLN A 327 -10.80 -8.97 -11.00
C GLN A 327 -10.72 -7.45 -10.90
N ASP A 328 -9.71 -6.94 -10.18
CA ASP A 328 -9.32 -5.53 -10.25
C ASP A 328 -8.34 -5.33 -11.41
N PHE A 329 -8.64 -4.35 -12.27
CA PHE A 329 -7.82 -3.99 -13.43
C PHE A 329 -6.82 -2.87 -13.15
N GLY A 330 -6.73 -2.41 -11.90
CA GLY A 330 -5.87 -1.29 -11.52
C GLY A 330 -6.32 0.02 -12.16
N GLU A 331 -5.43 1.03 -12.20
CA GLU A 331 -5.72 2.33 -12.80
C GLU A 331 -5.60 2.31 -14.34
N LEU A 332 -4.78 1.42 -14.88
CA LEU A 332 -4.55 1.24 -16.32
C LEU A 332 -4.88 -0.20 -16.71
N MET A 333 -5.80 -0.39 -17.66
CA MET A 333 -6.16 -1.72 -18.18
C MET A 333 -5.05 -2.36 -19.03
N PHE A 334 -4.12 -1.56 -19.53
CA PHE A 334 -2.94 -2.06 -20.23
C PHE A 334 -1.79 -1.07 -20.02
N PRO A 335 -0.55 -1.55 -20.03
CA PRO A 335 0.62 -0.72 -19.72
C PRO A 335 0.80 0.36 -20.80
N GLU A 336 1.47 1.45 -20.44
CA GLU A 336 1.93 2.41 -21.45
C GLU A 336 2.97 1.76 -22.36
N ARG A 337 3.08 2.24 -23.61
CA ARG A 337 4.02 1.69 -24.60
C ARG A 337 5.48 1.68 -24.10
N ALA A 338 5.85 2.64 -23.27
CA ALA A 338 7.20 2.79 -22.74
C ALA A 338 7.46 1.95 -21.48
N THR A 339 6.43 1.40 -20.82
CA THR A 339 6.58 0.69 -19.52
C THR A 339 7.47 -0.55 -19.63
N PHE A 340 7.42 -1.24 -20.77
CA PHE A 340 8.19 -2.45 -21.04
C PHE A 340 8.96 -2.30 -22.35
N ASP A 341 9.72 -1.21 -22.51
CA ASP A 341 10.66 -1.10 -23.62
C ASP A 341 11.85 -2.03 -23.38
N PRO A 342 12.01 -3.13 -24.14
CA PRO A 342 13.11 -4.07 -23.94
C PRO A 342 14.48 -3.48 -24.31
N SER A 343 14.51 -2.29 -24.93
CA SER A 343 15.75 -1.59 -25.28
C SER A 343 16.29 -0.69 -24.18
N GLU A 344 15.47 -0.30 -23.20
CA GLU A 344 15.90 0.56 -22.10
C GLU A 344 16.41 -0.29 -20.91
N PRO A 345 17.65 -0.08 -20.44
CA PRO A 345 18.15 -0.78 -19.26
C PRO A 345 17.35 -0.36 -18.02
N LEU A 346 16.99 -1.35 -17.19
CA LEU A 346 16.22 -1.15 -15.97
C LEU A 346 17.10 -1.31 -14.72
N MET A 347 16.71 -0.65 -13.65
CA MET A 347 17.25 -0.79 -12.30
C MET A 347 16.17 -1.39 -11.40
N MET A 348 16.55 -2.30 -10.52
CA MET A 348 15.66 -2.96 -9.56
C MET A 348 16.03 -2.59 -8.12
N ASN A 349 15.03 -2.18 -7.34
CA ASN A 349 15.18 -1.97 -5.90
C ASN A 349 14.97 -3.30 -5.18
N VAL A 350 16.03 -3.79 -4.55
CA VAL A 350 16.03 -5.06 -3.82
C VAL A 350 16.01 -4.77 -2.33
N ARG A 351 14.93 -5.19 -1.66
CA ARG A 351 14.78 -5.03 -0.22
C ARG A 351 14.29 -6.33 0.41
N PHE A 352 14.94 -6.76 1.49
CA PHE A 352 14.59 -7.99 2.22
C PHE A 352 14.37 -9.20 1.29
N ASP A 353 15.25 -9.40 0.29
CA ASP A 353 15.18 -10.50 -0.69
C ASP A 353 13.96 -10.45 -1.63
N LYS A 354 13.39 -9.25 -1.84
CA LYS A 354 12.29 -9.01 -2.78
C LYS A 354 12.55 -7.79 -3.64
N VAL A 355 12.14 -7.87 -4.90
CA VAL A 355 12.17 -6.72 -5.81
C VAL A 355 10.90 -5.89 -5.59
N GLU A 356 11.03 -4.79 -4.85
CA GLU A 356 9.90 -3.92 -4.54
C GLU A 356 9.53 -3.01 -5.70
N ARG A 357 10.53 -2.41 -6.35
CA ARG A 357 10.34 -1.41 -7.41
C ARG A 357 11.32 -1.62 -8.55
N MET A 358 10.93 -1.14 -9.73
CA MET A 358 11.78 -1.05 -10.91
C MET A 358 11.66 0.34 -11.49
N MET A 359 12.73 0.82 -12.12
CA MET A 359 12.72 2.07 -12.87
C MET A 359 13.74 2.03 -13.99
N SER A 360 13.63 2.94 -14.95
CA SER A 360 14.64 2.99 -16.01
C SER A 360 15.97 3.52 -15.48
N LYS A 361 17.09 3.09 -16.09
CA LYS A 361 18.42 3.58 -15.72
C LYS A 361 18.51 5.11 -15.87
N ARG A 362 17.86 5.68 -16.88
CA ARG A 362 17.81 7.13 -17.07
C ARG A 362 17.11 7.84 -15.91
N GLU A 363 15.99 7.30 -15.43
CA GLU A 363 15.29 7.85 -14.28
C GLU A 363 16.11 7.73 -13.00
N PHE A 364 16.78 6.58 -12.81
CA PHE A 364 17.70 6.36 -11.71
C PHE A 364 18.85 7.37 -11.71
N ASP A 365 19.55 7.51 -12.84
CA ASP A 365 20.67 8.44 -13.01
C ASP A 365 20.21 9.89 -12.74
N SER A 366 19.03 10.28 -13.22
CA SER A 366 18.46 11.62 -12.96
C SER A 366 18.19 11.87 -11.47
N ILE A 367 17.73 10.87 -10.72
CA ILE A 367 17.51 10.99 -9.27
C ILE A 367 18.84 11.09 -8.53
N VAL A 368 19.83 10.28 -8.93
CA VAL A 368 21.18 10.32 -8.34
C VAL A 368 21.82 11.69 -8.59
N GLU A 369 21.77 12.20 -9.82
CA GLU A 369 22.25 13.54 -10.17
C GLU A 369 21.55 14.64 -9.35
N ALA A 370 20.22 14.55 -9.20
CA ALA A 370 19.46 15.51 -8.40
C ALA A 370 19.87 15.47 -6.91
N LYS A 371 20.18 14.29 -6.37
CA LYS A 371 20.69 14.14 -5.01
C LYS A 371 22.09 14.69 -4.84
N VAL A 372 23.00 14.41 -5.78
CA VAL A 372 24.36 14.97 -5.77
C VAL A 372 24.29 16.49 -5.81
N LYS A 373 23.50 17.07 -6.71
CA LYS A 373 23.29 18.52 -6.81
C LYS A 373 22.68 19.11 -5.53
N LYS A 374 21.73 18.42 -4.90
CA LYS A 374 21.16 18.86 -3.62
C LYS A 374 22.19 18.82 -2.50
N ALA A 375 23.05 17.80 -2.45
CA ALA A 375 24.14 17.70 -1.49
C ALA A 375 25.19 18.81 -1.71
N GLU A 376 25.54 19.12 -2.96
CA GLU A 376 26.42 20.25 -3.29
C GLU A 376 25.84 21.58 -2.81
N LEU A 377 24.55 21.84 -3.09
CA LEU A 377 23.85 23.05 -2.62
C LEU A 377 23.76 23.11 -1.09
N ARG A 378 23.59 21.95 -0.42
CA ARG A 378 23.63 21.84 1.03
C ARG A 378 25.00 22.25 1.56
N ASP A 379 26.07 21.68 1.02
CA ASP A 379 27.44 21.97 1.44
C ASP A 379 27.85 23.42 1.12
N GLU A 380 27.39 23.99 0.00
CA GLU A 380 27.54 25.41 -0.33
C GLU A 380 26.81 26.31 0.67
N TRP A 381 25.57 25.97 1.04
CA TRP A 381 24.82 26.70 2.06
C TRP A 381 25.53 26.66 3.41
N GLU A 382 26.08 25.51 3.82
CA GLU A 382 26.82 25.36 5.08
C GLU A 382 28.11 26.18 5.08
N LYS A 383 28.80 26.29 3.95
CA LYS A 383 29.97 27.18 3.78
C LYS A 383 29.61 28.66 3.84
N GLN A 384 28.49 29.05 3.24
CA GLN A 384 28.02 30.45 3.24
C GLN A 384 27.37 30.86 4.56
N ASN A 385 26.92 29.89 5.37
CA ASN A 385 26.27 30.12 6.64
C ASN A 385 27.01 29.35 7.75
N PRO A 386 28.23 29.77 8.14
CA PRO A 386 28.94 29.15 9.25
C PRO A 386 28.05 29.13 10.51
N ARG A 387 28.02 27.98 11.18
CA ARG A 387 27.07 27.72 12.27
C ARG A 387 27.06 28.81 13.34
N GLU A 388 28.24 29.24 13.81
CA GLU A 388 28.37 30.24 14.87
C GLU A 388 27.82 31.61 14.46
N GLU A 389 28.16 32.08 13.25
CA GLU A 389 27.73 33.38 12.73
C GLU A 389 26.21 33.38 12.46
N TRP A 390 25.69 32.27 11.95
CA TRP A 390 24.28 32.13 11.63
C TRP A 390 23.40 32.01 12.89
N GLU A 391 23.81 31.21 13.88
CA GLU A 391 23.11 31.08 15.16
C GLU A 391 23.12 32.40 15.96
N ALA A 392 24.23 33.16 15.91
CA ALA A 392 24.31 34.49 16.49
C ALA A 392 23.32 35.47 15.84
N ALA A 393 23.15 35.41 14.51
CA ALA A 393 22.19 36.22 13.77
C ALA A 393 20.72 35.74 13.94
N ASN A 394 20.50 34.46 14.29
CA ASN A 394 19.18 33.83 14.36
C ASN A 394 18.93 33.07 15.68
N PRO A 395 18.90 33.74 16.84
CA PRO A 395 18.88 33.10 18.16
C PRO A 395 17.63 32.26 18.47
N LYS A 396 16.56 32.38 17.66
CA LYS A 396 15.31 31.60 17.82
C LYS A 396 15.17 30.43 16.85
N ARG A 397 16.16 30.21 15.98
CA ARG A 397 16.14 29.14 14.99
C ARG A 397 17.34 28.22 15.19
N CYS A 398 17.17 26.96 14.83
CA CYS A 398 18.25 25.98 14.89
C CYS A 398 18.88 25.87 13.51
N TRP A 399 20.21 25.98 13.45
CA TRP A 399 20.99 25.91 12.20
C TRP A 399 20.70 24.62 11.43
N ASN A 400 20.70 23.47 12.12
CA ASN A 400 20.41 22.14 11.53
C ASN A 400 19.05 22.07 10.80
N TRP A 401 18.06 22.88 11.22
CA TRP A 401 16.71 22.86 10.66
C TRP A 401 16.45 23.98 9.65
N SER A 402 17.44 24.83 9.40
CA SER A 402 17.30 26.05 8.61
C SER A 402 17.94 25.96 7.23
N ASN A 403 18.70 24.89 6.96
CA ASN A 403 19.18 24.58 5.63
C ASN A 403 18.00 24.15 4.73
N PRO A 404 17.66 24.90 3.66
CA PRO A 404 16.56 24.57 2.76
C PRO A 404 16.85 23.31 1.93
N TYR A 405 18.12 22.91 1.83
CA TYR A 405 18.58 21.71 1.11
C TYR A 405 18.87 20.54 2.05
N LYS A 406 18.42 20.59 3.31
CA LYS A 406 18.57 19.47 4.24
C LYS A 406 18.03 18.17 3.63
N ASP A 407 18.57 17.06 4.10
CA ASP A 407 18.02 15.75 3.83
C ASP A 407 16.66 15.66 4.52
N ASP A 408 15.60 15.97 3.76
CA ASP A 408 14.28 15.43 4.07
C ASP A 408 14.40 13.90 4.03
N HIS A 409 13.54 13.19 4.77
CA HIS A 409 13.52 11.72 4.86
C HIS A 409 13.16 11.06 3.51
N ASP A 410 13.97 11.31 2.50
CA ASP A 410 13.81 10.84 1.14
C ASP A 410 14.30 9.39 1.12
N ARG A 411 13.33 8.48 1.04
CA ARG A 411 13.51 7.02 1.22
C ARG A 411 14.19 6.34 0.02
N PHE A 412 15.07 7.06 -0.66
CA PHE A 412 15.83 6.55 -1.80
C PHE A 412 17.28 6.30 -1.39
N TYR A 413 17.69 5.03 -1.38
CA TYR A 413 19.05 4.63 -1.06
C TYR A 413 19.69 3.98 -2.29
N GLU A 414 20.76 4.58 -2.81
CA GLU A 414 21.42 4.13 -4.04
C GLU A 414 21.87 2.66 -3.98
N TYR A 415 22.42 2.23 -2.84
CA TYR A 415 22.92 0.87 -2.63
C TYR A 415 21.81 -0.21 -2.63
N GLU A 416 20.54 0.18 -2.51
CA GLU A 416 19.40 -0.76 -2.61
C GLU A 416 19.01 -1.05 -4.06
N TRP A 417 19.59 -0.35 -5.04
CA TRP A 417 19.30 -0.53 -6.46
C TRP A 417 20.40 -1.31 -7.16
N GLN A 418 19.99 -2.27 -7.98
CA GLN A 418 20.87 -3.12 -8.78
C GLN A 418 20.44 -3.10 -10.25
N PRO A 419 21.34 -3.30 -11.22
CA PRO A 419 20.97 -3.39 -12.62
C PRO A 419 20.11 -4.65 -12.88
N PHE A 420 19.12 -4.52 -13.76
CA PHE A 420 18.32 -5.64 -14.27
C PHE A 420 19.00 -6.32 -15.44
N ASP A 421 20.04 -7.10 -15.13
CA ASP A 421 20.77 -7.94 -16.07
C ASP A 421 21.33 -9.19 -15.36
N ASP A 422 22.04 -10.04 -16.12
CA ASP A 422 22.63 -11.29 -15.62
C ASP A 422 23.69 -11.05 -14.52
N SER A 423 24.15 -9.82 -14.28
CA SER A 423 25.14 -9.54 -13.23
C SER A 423 24.53 -9.55 -11.82
N SER A 424 23.21 -9.38 -11.71
CA SER A 424 22.54 -9.41 -10.41
C SER A 424 22.02 -10.80 -10.08
N SER A 425 22.32 -11.29 -8.87
CA SER A 425 21.74 -12.52 -8.33
C SER A 425 20.23 -12.45 -8.06
N TYR A 426 19.61 -11.28 -8.25
CA TYR A 426 18.17 -11.05 -8.13
C TYR A 426 17.45 -10.98 -9.49
N PHE A 427 18.15 -11.25 -10.59
CA PHE A 427 17.61 -11.21 -11.96
C PHE A 427 16.31 -12.01 -12.10
N ASP A 428 16.26 -13.24 -11.57
CA ASP A 428 15.06 -14.08 -11.62
C ASP A 428 13.87 -13.46 -10.89
N GLN A 429 14.08 -12.83 -9.72
CA GLN A 429 12.99 -12.16 -9.00
C GLN A 429 12.51 -10.93 -9.76
N GLY A 430 13.43 -10.22 -10.41
CA GLY A 430 13.09 -9.13 -11.32
C GLY A 430 12.22 -9.65 -12.47
N MET A 431 12.64 -10.74 -13.11
CA MET A 431 11.91 -11.37 -14.21
C MET A 431 10.54 -11.89 -13.75
N GLN A 432 10.45 -12.51 -12.57
CA GLN A 432 9.19 -12.96 -11.98
C GLN A 432 8.24 -11.79 -11.72
N LYS A 433 8.75 -10.64 -11.25
CA LYS A 433 7.94 -9.43 -11.05
C LYS A 433 7.37 -8.93 -12.38
N ILE A 434 8.21 -8.78 -13.41
CA ILE A 434 7.77 -8.37 -14.75
C ILE A 434 6.77 -9.36 -15.33
N GLN A 435 7.03 -10.67 -15.21
CA GLN A 435 6.12 -11.71 -15.66
C GLN A 435 4.80 -11.68 -14.90
N ALA A 436 4.80 -11.39 -13.60
CA ALA A 436 3.59 -11.24 -12.81
C ALA A 436 2.76 -10.04 -13.28
N GLU A 437 3.40 -8.88 -13.52
CA GLU A 437 2.74 -7.69 -14.06
C GLU A 437 2.17 -7.94 -15.47
N ILE A 438 2.95 -8.54 -16.37
CA ILE A 438 2.49 -8.97 -17.71
C ILE A 438 1.32 -9.96 -17.60
N LYS A 439 1.37 -10.89 -16.64
CA LYS A 439 0.32 -11.87 -16.40
C LYS A 439 -0.99 -11.21 -15.97
N GLU A 440 -0.95 -10.18 -15.12
CA GLU A 440 -2.15 -9.40 -14.76
C GLU A 440 -2.77 -8.75 -16.00
N TYR A 441 -1.96 -8.16 -16.89
CA TYR A 441 -2.47 -7.60 -18.15
C TYR A 441 -2.99 -8.68 -19.12
N ASN A 442 -2.36 -9.84 -19.17
CA ASN A 442 -2.83 -10.96 -19.99
C ASN A 442 -4.17 -11.52 -19.51
N ARG A 443 -4.49 -11.43 -18.21
CA ARG A 443 -5.83 -11.80 -17.69
C ARG A 443 -6.93 -10.94 -18.29
N ILE A 444 -6.65 -9.67 -18.58
CA ILE A 444 -7.59 -8.77 -19.27
C ILE A 444 -7.86 -9.25 -20.68
N ALA A 445 -6.81 -9.67 -21.40
CA ALA A 445 -6.96 -10.26 -22.74
C ALA A 445 -7.81 -11.55 -22.71
N LEU A 446 -7.71 -12.37 -21.66
CA LEU A 446 -8.56 -13.57 -21.48
C LEU A 446 -10.03 -13.21 -21.28
N ILE A 447 -10.33 -12.20 -20.44
CA ILE A 447 -11.69 -11.72 -20.23
C ILE A 447 -12.27 -11.17 -21.55
N VAL A 448 -11.51 -10.34 -22.27
CA VAL A 448 -11.93 -9.79 -23.57
C VAL A 448 -12.16 -10.90 -24.61
N GLN A 449 -11.28 -11.91 -24.67
CA GLN A 449 -11.50 -13.07 -25.53
C GLN A 449 -12.79 -13.80 -25.13
N GLY A 450 -13.02 -14.01 -23.83
CA GLY A 450 -14.27 -14.59 -23.32
C GLY A 450 -15.49 -13.79 -23.79
N LEU A 451 -15.46 -12.46 -23.69
CA LEU A 451 -16.54 -11.60 -24.16
C LEU A 451 -16.84 -11.77 -25.66
N PHE A 452 -15.82 -11.93 -26.51
CA PHE A 452 -16.01 -12.25 -27.92
C PHE A 452 -16.58 -13.66 -28.15
N ASP A 453 -16.11 -14.67 -27.42
CA ASP A 453 -16.44 -16.06 -27.74
C ASP A 453 -17.80 -16.51 -27.22
N ARG A 454 -18.19 -16.08 -26.01
CA ARG A 454 -19.32 -16.67 -25.28
C ARG A 454 -20.46 -15.71 -24.95
N THR A 455 -20.30 -14.41 -25.19
CA THR A 455 -21.29 -13.40 -24.75
C THR A 455 -21.88 -12.64 -25.94
N PRO A 456 -23.16 -12.19 -25.84
CA PRO A 456 -23.78 -11.40 -26.89
C PRO A 456 -23.30 -9.95 -26.94
N THR A 457 -22.48 -9.50 -25.98
CA THR A 457 -22.19 -8.07 -25.78
C THR A 457 -21.43 -7.42 -26.94
N LEU A 458 -20.72 -8.21 -27.75
CA LEU A 458 -19.91 -7.74 -28.88
C LEU A 458 -20.43 -8.22 -30.25
N ILE A 459 -21.54 -8.99 -30.27
CA ILE A 459 -22.11 -9.53 -31.52
C ILE A 459 -22.80 -8.40 -32.31
N PRO A 460 -22.61 -8.31 -33.64
CA PRO A 460 -21.86 -9.20 -34.51
C PRO A 460 -20.37 -8.80 -34.64
N HIS A 461 -19.47 -9.78 -34.70
CA HIS A 461 -18.05 -9.56 -34.98
C HIS A 461 -17.46 -10.67 -35.87
N LEU A 462 -16.20 -10.50 -36.29
CA LEU A 462 -15.41 -11.56 -36.92
C LEU A 462 -14.81 -12.48 -35.85
N PRO A 463 -14.47 -13.74 -36.16
CA PRO A 463 -13.75 -14.61 -35.22
C PRO A 463 -12.45 -13.95 -34.77
N VAL A 464 -12.23 -13.88 -33.45
CA VAL A 464 -11.09 -13.19 -32.84
C VAL A 464 -10.19 -14.21 -32.15
N GLN A 465 -8.88 -14.06 -32.32
CA GLN A 465 -7.85 -14.80 -31.59
C GLN A 465 -6.87 -13.81 -30.98
N MET A 466 -7.09 -13.42 -29.72
CA MET A 466 -6.31 -12.38 -29.04
C MET A 466 -4.82 -12.73 -28.88
N TRP A 467 -4.46 -14.01 -28.93
CA TRP A 467 -3.05 -14.46 -28.87
C TRP A 467 -2.32 -14.40 -30.22
N ARG A 468 -3.02 -14.13 -31.33
CA ARG A 468 -2.39 -13.92 -32.64
C ARG A 468 -2.30 -12.42 -32.93
N PRO A 469 -1.08 -11.84 -33.09
CA PRO A 469 -0.92 -10.41 -33.31
C PRO A 469 -1.75 -9.84 -34.48
N GLU A 470 -1.84 -10.58 -35.58
CA GLU A 470 -2.62 -10.20 -36.76
C GLU A 470 -4.13 -10.10 -36.46
N SER A 471 -4.67 -11.10 -35.75
CA SER A 471 -6.09 -11.12 -35.37
C SER A 471 -6.38 -10.07 -34.30
N PHE A 472 -5.48 -9.87 -33.34
CA PHE A 472 -5.58 -8.81 -32.34
C PHE A 472 -5.66 -7.44 -33.01
N ALA A 473 -4.72 -7.10 -33.90
CA ALA A 473 -4.70 -5.80 -34.59
C ALA A 473 -5.90 -5.59 -35.54
N ALA A 474 -6.47 -6.67 -36.08
CA ALA A 474 -7.66 -6.63 -36.92
C ALA A 474 -8.94 -6.36 -36.10
N SER A 475 -9.04 -6.89 -34.88
CA SER A 475 -10.28 -6.88 -34.09
C SER A 475 -10.29 -5.90 -32.91
N VAL A 476 -9.11 -5.53 -32.40
CA VAL A 476 -8.93 -4.69 -31.20
C VAL A 476 -7.99 -3.53 -31.49
N GLU A 477 -8.33 -2.36 -30.96
CA GLU A 477 -7.51 -1.16 -30.98
C GLU A 477 -7.35 -0.63 -29.55
N LEU A 478 -6.10 -0.45 -29.11
CA LEU A 478 -5.77 0.07 -27.79
C LEU A 478 -5.66 1.60 -27.85
N ILE A 479 -6.49 2.28 -27.06
CA ILE A 479 -6.52 3.75 -26.99
C ILE A 479 -5.70 4.20 -25.78
N TYR A 480 -4.51 4.75 -26.05
CA TYR A 480 -3.60 5.29 -25.05
C TYR A 480 -4.01 6.73 -24.71
N ASP A 481 -4.53 6.96 -23.51
CA ASP A 481 -5.03 8.26 -23.06
C ASP A 481 -4.21 8.87 -21.90
N SER A 482 -3.40 8.06 -21.21
CA SER A 482 -2.51 8.45 -20.10
C SER A 482 -1.47 9.51 -20.49
N SER A 483 -0.87 9.40 -21.67
CA SER A 483 0.19 10.30 -22.15
C SER A 483 -0.31 11.62 -22.75
N MET A 484 -1.62 11.78 -22.96
CA MET A 484 -2.22 13.02 -23.50
C MET A 484 -2.68 14.01 -22.42
N VAL A 485 -2.34 13.78 -21.16
CA VAL A 485 -2.63 14.66 -20.02
C VAL A 485 -1.57 15.78 -19.92
N LEU A 486 -1.07 16.28 -21.05
CA LEU A 486 -0.30 17.54 -21.08
C LEU A 486 -1.30 18.69 -20.94
N HIS A 487 -1.51 19.13 -19.70
CA HIS A 487 -2.35 20.29 -19.41
C HIS A 487 -1.55 21.59 -19.61
N TRP A 488 -2.03 22.44 -20.50
CA TRP A 488 -1.47 23.76 -20.72
C TRP A 488 -1.98 24.73 -19.65
N GLY A 489 -1.06 25.35 -18.91
CA GLY A 489 -1.37 26.36 -17.89
C GLY A 489 -1.48 25.84 -16.44
N GLU A 490 -1.54 26.79 -15.51
CA GLU A 490 -1.76 26.51 -14.09
C GLU A 490 -3.13 25.88 -13.86
N ALA A 491 -3.25 25.00 -12.86
CA ALA A 491 -4.53 24.41 -12.51
C ALA A 491 -5.45 25.50 -11.94
N PRO A 492 -6.78 25.47 -12.21
CA PRO A 492 -7.71 26.41 -11.61
C PRO A 492 -7.62 26.37 -10.07
N ASP A 493 -7.31 27.50 -9.46
CA ASP A 493 -7.22 27.61 -7.99
C ASP A 493 -8.61 27.84 -7.39
N ILE A 494 -9.09 26.82 -6.69
CA ILE A 494 -10.39 26.82 -6.00
C ILE A 494 -10.39 27.86 -4.87
N GLN A 495 -9.30 27.98 -4.10
CA GLN A 495 -9.25 28.87 -2.95
C GLN A 495 -9.24 30.33 -3.41
N ALA A 496 -8.46 30.65 -4.45
CA ALA A 496 -8.47 31.98 -5.05
C ALA A 496 -9.87 32.38 -5.56
N TYR A 497 -10.62 31.42 -6.13
CA TYR A 497 -11.99 31.65 -6.55
C TYR A 497 -12.94 31.89 -5.36
N ILE A 498 -12.87 31.07 -4.31
CA ILE A 498 -13.64 31.26 -3.07
C ILE A 498 -13.37 32.67 -2.51
N ASP A 499 -12.10 33.07 -2.44
CA ASP A 499 -11.69 34.37 -1.93
C ASP A 499 -12.26 35.51 -2.77
N SER A 500 -12.34 35.34 -4.09
CA SER A 500 -12.95 36.32 -4.99
C SER A 500 -14.46 36.48 -4.76
N CYS A 501 -15.19 35.38 -4.56
CA CYS A 501 -16.62 35.42 -4.21
C CYS A 501 -16.82 36.06 -2.82
N ASN A 502 -15.98 35.68 -1.87
CA ASN A 502 -15.99 36.17 -0.50
C ASN A 502 -15.61 37.66 -0.38
N ALA A 503 -14.86 38.21 -1.34
CA ALA A 503 -14.54 39.64 -1.37
C ALA A 503 -15.80 40.54 -1.48
N SER A 504 -16.89 40.01 -2.05
CA SER A 504 -18.18 40.71 -2.17
C SER A 504 -19.16 40.40 -1.03
N ALA A 505 -18.71 39.73 0.03
CA ALA A 505 -19.55 39.32 1.15
C ALA A 505 -20.10 40.51 1.95
N GLY A 506 -21.40 40.48 2.24
CA GLY A 506 -22.11 41.48 3.01
C GLY A 506 -23.10 40.89 4.03
N PRO A 507 -23.86 41.74 4.75
CA PRO A 507 -24.85 41.30 5.74
C PRO A 507 -25.99 40.44 5.16
N ASP A 508 -26.26 40.62 3.87
CA ASP A 508 -27.36 39.97 3.16
C ASP A 508 -26.93 38.75 2.35
N SER A 509 -25.62 38.47 2.35
CA SER A 509 -25.04 37.31 1.69
C SER A 509 -25.47 36.01 2.36
N VAL A 510 -25.67 34.99 1.53
CA VAL A 510 -25.93 33.62 1.94
C VAL A 510 -24.62 32.85 1.90
N PHE A 511 -24.33 32.10 2.97
CA PHE A 511 -23.10 31.35 3.09
C PHE A 511 -23.34 29.84 3.12
N PHE A 512 -22.33 29.12 2.63
CA PHE A 512 -22.12 27.68 2.78
C PHE A 512 -20.88 27.43 3.65
N GLY A 513 -20.84 26.32 4.39
CA GLY A 513 -19.72 25.88 5.21
C GLY A 513 -19.96 25.98 6.72
N GLN A 514 -20.88 26.84 7.15
CA GLN A 514 -21.21 27.05 8.58
C GLN A 514 -21.69 25.80 9.30
N ASP A 515 -22.45 24.94 8.61
CA ASP A 515 -22.98 23.69 9.16
C ASP A 515 -21.89 22.64 9.36
N HIS A 516 -20.94 22.56 8.43
CA HIS A 516 -19.79 21.67 8.54
C HIS A 516 -18.89 22.07 9.71
N GLU A 517 -18.51 23.35 9.78
CA GLU A 517 -17.67 23.88 10.86
C GLU A 517 -18.34 23.77 12.25
N TRP A 518 -19.67 23.93 12.31
CA TRP A 518 -20.42 23.65 13.53
C TRP A 518 -20.30 22.19 13.94
N ALA A 519 -20.54 21.25 13.03
CA ALA A 519 -20.50 19.82 13.32
C ALA A 519 -19.08 19.33 13.67
N VAL A 520 -18.02 19.92 13.12
CA VAL A 520 -16.63 19.68 13.52
C VAL A 520 -16.38 20.17 14.95
N ARG A 521 -16.82 21.39 15.30
CA ARG A 521 -16.69 21.92 16.67
C ARG A 521 -17.46 21.10 17.72
N GLU A 522 -18.62 20.55 17.34
CA GLU A 522 -19.35 19.62 18.21
C GLU A 522 -18.61 18.30 18.39
N ALA A 523 -17.94 17.80 17.34
CA ALA A 523 -17.13 16.60 17.40
C ALA A 523 -15.94 16.77 18.37
N GLU A 524 -15.19 17.87 18.25
CA GLU A 524 -14.11 18.20 19.18
C GLU A 524 -14.60 18.29 20.63
N ARG A 525 -15.79 18.86 20.84
CA ARG A 525 -16.40 18.96 22.17
C ARG A 525 -16.77 17.60 22.73
N GLN A 526 -17.33 16.71 21.90
CA GLN A 526 -17.71 15.36 22.28
C GLN A 526 -16.46 14.50 22.55
N ASN A 527 -15.44 14.53 21.68
CA ASN A 527 -14.17 13.82 21.88
C ASN A 527 -13.51 14.28 23.19
N ARG A 528 -13.51 15.59 23.48
CA ARG A 528 -12.98 16.14 24.75
C ARG A 528 -13.78 15.66 25.97
N LYS A 529 -15.11 15.54 25.85
CA LYS A 529 -15.97 15.03 26.91
C LYS A 529 -15.72 13.54 27.17
N GLU A 530 -15.52 12.75 26.12
CA GLU A 530 -15.20 11.32 26.21
C GLU A 530 -13.80 11.09 26.76
N ALA A 531 -12.79 11.82 26.27
CA ALA A 531 -11.43 11.80 26.82
C ALA A 531 -11.39 12.09 28.33
N ARG A 532 -12.24 13.01 28.82
CA ARG A 532 -12.38 13.29 30.26
C ARG A 532 -13.06 12.16 31.04
N ARG A 533 -13.99 11.41 30.42
CA ARG A 533 -14.61 10.21 31.02
C ARG A 533 -13.65 9.02 31.05
N MET A 534 -12.62 9.05 30.21
CA MET A 534 -11.66 7.97 29.98
C MET A 534 -10.71 7.70 31.16
N HIS A 535 -10.60 8.59 32.13
CA HIS A 535 -9.96 8.26 33.43
C HIS A 535 -10.67 7.12 34.18
N MET A 536 -11.77 6.56 33.65
CA MET A 536 -12.55 5.47 34.27
C MET A 536 -12.68 4.18 33.43
N SER A 537 -12.16 4.05 32.19
CA SER A 537 -12.29 2.78 31.43
C SER A 537 -11.26 2.53 30.30
N ASP A 538 -10.88 1.26 30.12
CA ASP A 538 -9.91 0.71 29.14
C ASP A 538 -10.40 0.65 27.67
N ARG A 539 -11.38 1.46 27.27
CA ARG A 539 -11.87 1.46 25.87
C ARG A 539 -11.37 2.68 25.11
N ASN A 540 -10.74 2.47 23.94
CA ASN A 540 -10.50 3.53 22.96
C ASN A 540 -11.83 4.19 22.57
N PRO A 541 -12.02 5.49 22.83
CA PRO A 541 -13.23 6.18 22.42
C PRO A 541 -13.27 6.33 20.89
N PRO A 542 -14.46 6.43 20.30
CA PRO A 542 -14.60 6.87 18.92
C PRO A 542 -13.98 8.27 18.73
N ASP A 543 -13.11 8.41 17.73
CA ASP A 543 -12.58 9.72 17.32
C ASP A 543 -13.52 10.32 16.26
N TYR A 544 -14.53 11.06 16.73
CA TYR A 544 -15.48 11.72 15.82
C TYR A 544 -14.77 12.86 15.09
N LYS A 545 -14.76 12.84 13.75
CA LYS A 545 -14.34 13.99 12.93
C LYS A 545 -15.44 15.03 12.78
N ILE A 546 -16.69 14.56 12.74
CA ILE A 546 -17.90 15.36 12.60
C ILE A 546 -18.96 14.75 13.50
N TYR A 547 -19.68 15.57 14.28
CA TYR A 547 -20.72 15.12 15.19
C TYR A 547 -21.93 16.04 15.12
N ARG A 548 -23.12 15.46 14.98
CA ARG A 548 -24.40 16.19 15.01
C ARG A 548 -25.22 15.68 16.21
N PRO A 549 -25.36 16.49 17.27
CA PRO A 549 -26.12 16.07 18.44
C PRO A 549 -27.61 15.91 18.12
N TYR A 550 -28.24 14.93 18.75
CA TYR A 550 -29.69 14.73 18.68
C TYR A 550 -30.42 15.97 19.23
N GLY A 551 -31.46 16.44 18.54
CA GLY A 551 -32.22 17.65 18.90
C GLY A 551 -31.56 18.98 18.49
N ASP A 552 -30.39 18.96 17.85
CA ASP A 552 -29.73 20.15 17.32
C ASP A 552 -29.64 20.11 15.77
N PRO A 553 -30.49 20.85 15.06
CA PRO A 553 -30.47 20.88 13.59
C PRO A 553 -29.30 21.69 13.00
N GLY A 554 -28.46 22.32 13.83
CA GLY A 554 -27.36 23.16 13.37
C GLY A 554 -27.81 24.45 12.68
N PRO A 555 -26.88 25.25 12.12
CA PRO A 555 -27.18 26.48 11.37
C PRO A 555 -27.80 26.22 9.99
N GLY A 556 -27.87 24.97 9.52
CA GLY A 556 -28.43 24.61 8.21
C GLY A 556 -27.42 24.74 7.06
N ARG A 557 -27.65 24.00 5.98
CA ARG A 557 -26.73 23.86 4.83
C ARG A 557 -26.40 25.20 4.15
N LEU A 558 -27.41 26.05 3.97
CA LEU A 558 -27.29 27.44 3.53
C LEU A 558 -27.90 28.36 4.56
N ALA A 559 -27.19 29.42 4.96
CA ALA A 559 -27.68 30.33 5.99
C ALA A 559 -27.27 31.77 5.73
N ARG A 560 -28.16 32.69 6.10
CA ARG A 560 -27.86 34.12 6.17
C ARG A 560 -27.38 34.46 7.59
N PRO A 561 -26.30 35.26 7.74
CA PRO A 561 -25.79 35.59 9.07
C PRO A 561 -26.76 36.52 9.81
N LYS A 562 -26.82 36.36 11.13
CA LYS A 562 -27.50 37.31 12.02
C LYS A 562 -26.75 38.64 12.11
N SER A 563 -25.43 38.56 12.12
CA SER A 563 -24.57 39.74 12.15
C SER A 563 -23.30 39.50 11.34
N TRP A 564 -22.89 40.54 10.62
CA TRP A 564 -21.69 40.59 9.79
C TRP A 564 -20.73 41.66 10.31
N ALA A 565 -19.49 41.27 10.62
CA ALA A 565 -18.45 42.17 11.10
C ALA A 565 -17.37 42.36 10.01
N PRO A 566 -17.46 43.40 9.15
CA PRO A 566 -16.64 43.53 7.96
C PRO A 566 -15.15 43.75 8.27
N ARG A 567 -14.81 44.48 9.35
CA ARG A 567 -13.40 44.73 9.74
C ARG A 567 -12.65 43.47 10.17
N SER A 568 -13.34 42.57 10.87
CA SER A 568 -12.77 41.31 11.34
C SER A 568 -13.07 40.12 10.42
N LYS A 569 -13.84 40.34 9.33
CA LYS A 569 -14.33 39.30 8.41
C LYS A 569 -15.00 38.12 9.14
N MET A 570 -15.85 38.41 10.12
CA MET A 570 -16.57 37.38 10.91
C MET A 570 -18.07 37.43 10.63
N ALA A 571 -18.66 36.26 10.40
CA ALA A 571 -20.10 36.05 10.32
C ALA A 571 -20.60 35.31 11.57
N THR A 572 -21.76 35.73 12.10
CA THR A 572 -22.42 35.05 13.21
C THR A 572 -23.76 34.47 12.74
N PHE A 573 -23.94 33.17 12.91
CA PHE A 573 -25.18 32.47 12.59
C PHE A 573 -25.91 32.09 13.87
N SER A 574 -27.24 32.03 13.80
CA SER A 574 -28.08 31.70 14.96
C SER A 574 -29.30 30.88 14.57
N TRP A 575 -29.59 29.85 15.35
CA TRP A 575 -30.72 28.93 15.14
C TRP A 575 -31.32 28.47 16.49
N ARG A 576 -32.40 27.68 16.43
CA ARG A 576 -33.02 27.03 17.59
C ARG A 576 -32.63 25.56 17.68
N ARG A 577 -32.34 25.08 18.88
CA ARG A 577 -32.08 23.67 19.21
C ARG A 577 -32.82 23.25 20.47
N GLU A 578 -33.03 21.97 20.66
CA GLU A 578 -33.57 21.46 21.92
C GLU A 578 -32.57 21.65 23.06
N GLY A 579 -33.07 22.07 24.23
CA GLY A 579 -32.22 22.36 25.38
C GLY A 579 -31.61 21.12 26.05
N SER A 580 -32.31 19.99 25.99
CA SER A 580 -31.95 18.69 26.56
C SER A 580 -32.78 17.61 25.85
N THR A 581 -32.29 16.36 25.84
CA THR A 581 -32.99 15.20 25.27
C THR A 581 -34.40 14.98 25.83
N ASP A 582 -34.65 15.45 27.06
CA ASP A 582 -35.93 15.31 27.77
C ASP A 582 -36.76 16.62 27.80
N SER A 583 -36.34 17.66 27.06
CA SER A 583 -36.96 18.99 27.11
C SER A 583 -37.39 19.46 25.72
N LEU A 584 -38.70 19.62 25.52
CA LEU A 584 -39.28 20.26 24.33
C LEU A 584 -38.99 21.78 24.23
N LYS A 585 -38.32 22.38 25.23
CA LYS A 585 -37.94 23.81 25.17
C LYS A 585 -36.80 24.03 24.18
N MET A 586 -37.10 24.79 23.13
CA MET A 586 -36.13 25.29 22.16
C MET A 586 -35.29 26.43 22.76
N ILE A 587 -33.97 26.30 22.70
CA ILE A 587 -32.97 27.28 23.14
C ILE A 587 -32.25 27.84 21.91
N LYS A 588 -31.87 29.11 21.98
CA LYS A 588 -31.03 29.78 20.98
C LYS A 588 -29.60 29.24 21.00
N ALA A 589 -29.10 28.86 19.82
CA ALA A 589 -27.71 28.50 19.57
C ALA A 589 -27.08 29.49 18.58
N THR A 590 -25.77 29.70 18.70
CA THR A 590 -25.02 30.61 17.84
C THR A 590 -23.63 30.08 17.52
N ILE A 591 -23.15 30.32 16.30
CA ILE A 591 -21.76 30.07 15.93
C ILE A 591 -21.17 31.29 15.23
N GLN A 592 -19.95 31.65 15.62
CA GLN A 592 -19.18 32.70 14.97
C GLN A 592 -18.06 32.06 14.15
N LEU A 593 -17.97 32.43 12.88
CA LEU A 593 -17.03 31.87 11.91
C LEU A 593 -16.32 32.97 11.13
N PRO A 594 -15.01 32.81 10.87
CA PRO A 594 -14.27 33.67 9.96
C PRO A 594 -14.62 33.35 8.49
N LEU A 595 -14.44 34.35 7.62
CA LEU A 595 -14.83 34.29 6.20
C LEU A 595 -14.03 33.26 5.39
N ASP A 596 -12.80 32.94 5.78
CA ASP A 596 -11.96 31.89 5.16
C ASP A 596 -12.55 30.47 5.30
N LYS A 597 -13.47 30.28 6.25
CA LYS A 597 -14.20 29.03 6.48
C LYS A 597 -15.59 29.00 5.82
N LEU A 598 -15.96 30.07 5.14
CA LEU A 598 -17.28 30.24 4.54
C LEU A 598 -17.14 30.46 3.04
N PHE A 599 -18.21 30.16 2.32
CA PHE A 599 -18.33 30.45 0.91
C PHE A 599 -19.56 31.30 0.63
N ASN A 600 -19.36 32.48 0.06
CA ASN A 600 -20.41 33.40 -0.34
C ASN A 600 -21.13 32.88 -1.59
N VAL A 601 -22.20 32.13 -1.36
CA VAL A 601 -23.06 31.54 -2.40
C VAL A 601 -23.79 32.62 -3.21
N SER A 602 -24.10 33.77 -2.61
CA SER A 602 -24.76 34.87 -3.32
C SER A 602 -23.91 35.49 -4.42
N ALA A 603 -22.58 35.37 -4.36
CA ALA A 603 -21.66 35.90 -5.36
C ALA A 603 -21.32 34.90 -6.49
N TYR A 604 -21.76 33.65 -6.35
CA TYR A 604 -21.57 32.60 -7.34
C TYR A 604 -22.39 32.87 -8.61
N LYS A 605 -21.85 32.62 -9.80
CA LYS A 605 -22.63 32.65 -11.05
C LYS A 605 -22.94 31.23 -11.52
N PRO A 606 -24.19 30.93 -11.92
CA PRO A 606 -24.53 29.65 -12.51
C PRO A 606 -23.61 29.29 -13.69
N GLY A 607 -22.99 28.13 -13.61
CA GLY A 607 -22.03 27.58 -14.56
C GLY A 607 -20.57 27.68 -14.12
N ASP A 608 -20.23 28.43 -13.06
CA ASP A 608 -18.82 28.67 -12.66
C ASP A 608 -18.11 27.38 -12.23
N PHE A 609 -18.82 26.35 -11.76
CA PHE A 609 -18.21 25.05 -11.42
C PHE A 609 -17.57 24.37 -12.64
N ARG A 610 -18.04 24.68 -13.87
CA ARG A 610 -17.56 24.05 -15.10
C ARG A 610 -16.07 24.30 -15.34
N GLN A 611 -15.50 25.40 -14.82
CA GLN A 611 -14.07 25.68 -14.96
C GLN A 611 -13.20 24.68 -14.17
N PHE A 612 -13.64 24.27 -12.98
CA PHE A 612 -12.97 23.26 -12.16
C PHE A 612 -13.30 21.84 -12.61
N PHE A 613 -14.49 21.63 -13.16
CA PHE A 613 -14.87 20.32 -13.64
C PHE A 613 -14.12 19.93 -14.93
N LYS A 614 -13.93 20.88 -15.86
CA LYS A 614 -13.28 20.62 -17.15
C LYS A 614 -11.84 20.16 -17.01
N ASP A 615 -11.10 20.69 -16.03
CA ASP A 615 -9.73 20.29 -15.75
C ASP A 615 -9.70 18.97 -14.92
N PRO A 616 -9.09 17.89 -15.43
CA PRO A 616 -9.00 16.60 -14.72
C PRO A 616 -8.33 16.69 -13.34
N ARG A 617 -7.38 17.62 -13.14
CA ARG A 617 -6.63 17.79 -11.89
C ARG A 617 -7.55 18.24 -10.75
N THR A 618 -8.45 19.17 -11.04
CA THR A 618 -9.45 19.67 -10.10
C THR A 618 -10.66 18.73 -10.03
N ARG A 619 -11.01 18.04 -11.12
CA ARG A 619 -12.06 16.99 -11.11
C ARG A 619 -11.72 15.85 -10.15
N ALA A 620 -10.48 15.37 -10.13
CA ALA A 620 -10.04 14.35 -9.17
C ALA A 620 -10.22 14.79 -7.70
N ARG A 621 -10.28 16.10 -7.44
CA ARG A 621 -10.50 16.69 -6.10
C ARG A 621 -11.94 17.20 -5.90
N TYR A 622 -12.91 16.69 -6.66
CA TYR A 622 -14.29 17.20 -6.62
C TYR A 622 -14.92 17.19 -5.23
N LEU A 623 -14.57 16.22 -4.37
CA LEU A 623 -15.08 16.15 -3.00
C LEU A 623 -14.79 17.42 -2.18
N GLN A 624 -13.74 18.18 -2.52
CA GLN A 624 -13.34 19.39 -1.82
C GLN A 624 -14.19 20.61 -2.19
N TRP A 625 -14.64 20.71 -3.44
CA TRP A 625 -15.29 21.92 -3.96
C TRP A 625 -16.73 21.71 -4.41
N ALA A 626 -17.09 20.50 -4.85
CA ALA A 626 -18.38 20.26 -5.44
C ALA A 626 -19.54 20.41 -4.45
N PRO A 627 -19.50 19.89 -3.19
CA PRO A 627 -20.60 20.11 -2.25
C PRO A 627 -20.97 21.59 -2.11
N MET A 628 -19.97 22.47 -2.14
CA MET A 628 -20.12 23.92 -2.02
C MET A 628 -20.66 24.55 -3.30
N MET A 629 -20.02 24.32 -4.45
CA MET A 629 -20.42 24.93 -5.71
C MET A 629 -21.76 24.39 -6.24
N LEU A 630 -22.04 23.11 -6.01
CA LEU A 630 -23.32 22.52 -6.34
C LEU A 630 -24.43 23.08 -5.43
N SER A 631 -24.20 23.20 -4.12
CA SER A 631 -25.19 23.87 -3.25
C SER A 631 -25.46 25.32 -3.69
N ALA A 632 -24.49 25.99 -4.30
CA ALA A 632 -24.68 27.32 -4.85
C ALA A 632 -25.54 27.32 -6.12
N GLU A 633 -25.32 26.38 -7.03
CA GLU A 633 -26.18 26.22 -8.21
C GLU A 633 -27.63 25.90 -7.82
N GLU A 634 -27.84 24.99 -6.85
CA GLU A 634 -29.17 24.65 -6.34
C GLU A 634 -29.87 25.86 -5.69
N PHE A 635 -29.11 26.72 -5.02
CA PHE A 635 -29.61 27.98 -4.49
C PHE A 635 -30.10 28.93 -5.59
N HIS A 636 -29.31 29.13 -6.65
CA HIS A 636 -29.71 29.98 -7.79
C HIS A 636 -30.84 29.37 -8.62
N ALA A 637 -30.98 28.05 -8.62
CA ALA A 637 -32.11 27.33 -9.23
C ALA A 637 -33.39 27.38 -8.37
N GLY A 638 -33.31 27.79 -7.10
CA GLY A 638 -34.44 27.85 -6.17
C GLY A 638 -34.82 26.53 -5.51
N ASN A 639 -33.95 25.51 -5.57
CA ASN A 639 -34.23 24.17 -5.04
C ASN A 639 -33.84 24.00 -3.57
N LEU A 640 -32.98 24.86 -3.02
CA LEU A 640 -32.53 24.80 -1.63
C LEU A 640 -33.11 25.96 -0.79
N GLU A 641 -33.66 25.60 0.36
CA GLU A 641 -34.11 26.57 1.36
C GLU A 641 -32.92 27.22 2.08
N VAL A 642 -32.98 28.55 2.19
CA VAL A 642 -32.00 29.33 2.97
C VAL A 642 -32.51 29.51 4.38
N ARG A 643 -31.71 29.10 5.36
CA ARG A 643 -32.05 29.30 6.76
C ARG A 643 -31.83 30.77 7.15
N LEU A 644 -32.92 31.40 7.59
CA LEU A 644 -32.90 32.77 8.09
C LEU A 644 -32.38 32.83 9.54
N PRO A 645 -31.73 33.94 9.92
CA PRO A 645 -31.22 34.10 11.28
C PRO A 645 -32.35 34.19 12.29
N TYR A 646 -32.20 33.50 13.40
CA TYR A 646 -33.12 33.62 14.53
C TYR A 646 -33.13 35.04 15.15
N VAL A 647 -34.29 35.71 15.09
CA VAL A 647 -34.55 37.02 15.69
C VAL A 647 -35.32 36.84 17.00
N ASP A 648 -34.82 37.45 18.09
CA ASP A 648 -35.52 37.43 19.37
C ASP A 648 -36.69 38.43 19.30
N GLY A 649 -37.94 37.95 19.29
CA GLY A 649 -39.14 38.79 19.42
C GLY A 649 -40.06 38.94 18.19
N GLY A 650 -39.98 38.06 17.18
CA GLY A 650 -40.99 38.00 16.11
C GLY A 650 -42.20 37.16 16.52
N ALA A 651 -43.40 37.74 16.43
CA ALA A 651 -44.68 37.04 16.55
C ALA A 651 -44.95 36.19 15.29
N ASP A 652 -45.65 35.06 15.51
CA ASP A 652 -46.29 34.13 14.56
C ASP A 652 -45.31 33.24 13.73
N ASP A 653 -45.46 31.92 13.57
CA ASP A 653 -46.63 31.04 13.63
C ASP A 653 -46.40 29.77 14.49
N GLU A 654 -47.30 29.56 15.45
CA GLU A 654 -47.69 28.22 15.93
C GLU A 654 -48.71 27.63 14.94
N SER A 655 -48.27 27.22 13.75
CA SER A 655 -49.05 26.33 12.89
C SER A 655 -48.13 25.52 12.00
N ASP A 656 -47.73 24.35 12.49
CA ASP A 656 -47.88 23.09 11.76
C ASP A 656 -47.28 21.98 12.62
N TYR A 657 -48.19 21.20 13.21
CA TYR A 657 -47.94 19.89 13.81
C TYR A 657 -47.96 18.81 12.73
#